data_AF-A0A9D6DZR2-F1
#
_entry.id   AF-A0A9D6DZR2-F1
#
_cell.length_a   1.000
_cell.length_b   1.000
_cell.length_c   1.000
_cell.angle_alpha   90.00
_cell.angle_beta   90.00
_cell.angle_gamma   90.00
#
_symmetry.space_group_name_H-M   'P 1'
#
loop_
_entity.id
_entity.type
_entity.pdbx_description
1 polymer ?
#
loop_
_entity_poly.entity_id
_entity_poly.type
_entity_poly.pdbx_seq_one_letter_code
_entity_poly.pdbx_strand_id
1 'polypeptide(L)'
;MSGTGSPSSVPSVASLESEKAQADQQEEDRKKWTVMFYGSGADKNLDSQMLNQLKGIEGVGALDQVNAVVRQSSNSGFGVGNTYETKTFALENGSLAEKSQALEQGEMSDPRTLADFLEWGIKNYPAEHYAVVMGGHGAGFLGTLENQKQDELMSPVGVAAAFDKAQTDLRAAGDLAPDQKIDSVAFDSCYMGQYEVMYQMRDQTKYVIGSPEAIGAAGLDYGRILTDLKNNVNGALDDPKAFSQNVVNSSPDNSSVMTLSAVDTEQLGKMDSRFQSLSQSINRLSDSDYNTLVQSIGVAQGYGRYDGANPLYKQYYEINDVMNAIKAAPIQDQDLKGELFNEASLLQDEMAKSLVANYGNDAYKGAALSMFLPVEKLSFETTLAGYQHLDAFDSVSFLKDSQYPFEFHEMSPAMAAPQMGPAPSETNGTPPPPPVTSENSQWWVNKLVKDVVDQTASQAGVHTEGGTYTEKLAETAATVGKDQLAQNVAQAAGQQFADQVASATDKNTAGQIAGDITNALAQELTPVLGAQEAKEVAAKAAEQIVANTATVNPDSAPEVTKQVVNSVADMTVQDANNQELMAQTVDNIARETWNHTGDLGTAIKVMSVAQDAAQQKAAEQAAASQNVTTPAPEPVAMHPEPAPMISLPTALDPVSLSEMSQADVGWPAAEEAGVQLLAANLQAGPGPEGADSVRPTMWRPEDDLRPTMWRPEDSLV
;
A
#
# COMPACT_ATOMS: atom_id res chain seq x y z
N MET A 1 69.43 19.41 -4.59
CA MET A 1 68.13 19.23 -3.90
C MET A 1 67.89 17.73 -3.83
N SER A 2 67.78 17.21 -2.62
CA SER A 2 67.60 15.80 -2.27
C SER A 2 66.18 15.33 -2.58
N GLY A 3 66.05 14.20 -3.27
CA GLY A 3 64.81 13.44 -3.39
C GLY A 3 65.14 11.96 -3.32
N THR A 4 65.11 11.40 -2.12
CA THR A 4 65.26 9.96 -1.86
C THR A 4 63.88 9.32 -1.96
N GLY A 5 63.63 8.54 -3.02
CA GLY A 5 62.53 7.59 -3.06
C GLY A 5 62.89 6.35 -2.22
N SER A 6 62.07 6.03 -1.23
CA SER A 6 62.13 4.76 -0.51
C SER A 6 61.57 3.63 -1.38
N PRO A 7 62.18 2.43 -1.40
CA PRO A 7 61.62 1.28 -2.11
C PRO A 7 60.47 0.67 -1.30
N SER A 8 59.34 0.35 -1.96
CA SER A 8 58.30 -0.51 -1.39
C SER A 8 58.89 -1.85 -0.99
N SER A 9 58.76 -2.21 0.28
CA SER A 9 59.18 -3.51 0.82
C SER A 9 58.25 -4.62 0.34
N VAL A 10 58.83 -5.62 -0.34
CA VAL A 10 58.15 -6.89 -0.64
C VAL A 10 57.89 -7.62 0.69
N PRO A 11 56.66 -8.10 0.97
CA PRO A 11 56.37 -8.84 2.19
C PRO A 11 57.25 -10.09 2.31
N SER A 12 57.65 -10.42 3.54
CA SER A 12 58.50 -11.57 3.83
C SER A 12 57.75 -12.89 3.66
N VAL A 13 58.46 -13.99 3.38
CA VAL A 13 57.84 -15.33 3.30
C VAL A 13 57.11 -15.69 4.60
N ALA A 14 57.65 -15.29 5.75
CA ALA A 14 57.02 -15.51 7.05
C ALA A 14 55.71 -14.73 7.24
N SER A 15 55.59 -13.51 6.66
CA SER A 15 54.34 -12.74 6.71
C SER A 15 53.27 -13.33 5.77
N LEU A 16 53.69 -13.85 4.61
CA LEU A 16 52.80 -14.56 3.70
C LEU A 16 52.31 -15.90 4.28
N GLU A 17 53.18 -16.62 5.01
CA GLU A 17 52.81 -17.85 5.71
C GLU A 17 51.87 -17.60 6.90
N SER A 18 52.03 -16.48 7.61
CA SER A 18 51.10 -16.08 8.69
C SER A 18 49.77 -15.57 8.17
N GLU A 19 49.76 -14.80 7.09
CA GLU A 19 48.53 -14.35 6.41
C GLU A 19 47.75 -15.54 5.87
N LYS A 20 48.45 -16.52 5.27
CA LYS A 20 47.84 -17.76 4.80
C LYS A 20 47.30 -18.60 5.95
N ALA A 21 48.03 -18.75 7.06
CA ALA A 21 47.55 -19.50 8.22
C ALA A 21 46.34 -18.82 8.91
N GLN A 22 46.28 -17.49 8.91
CA GLN A 22 45.09 -16.75 9.37
C GLN A 22 43.91 -16.94 8.42
N ALA A 23 44.13 -16.86 7.10
CA ALA A 23 43.08 -17.10 6.11
C ALA A 23 42.55 -18.55 6.19
N ASP A 24 43.43 -19.54 6.35
CA ASP A 24 43.08 -20.96 6.49
C ASP A 24 42.30 -21.22 7.80
N GLN A 25 42.64 -20.55 8.92
CA GLN A 25 41.86 -20.62 10.16
C GLN A 25 40.51 -19.89 10.06
N GLN A 26 40.48 -18.75 9.39
CA GLN A 26 39.25 -17.99 9.15
C GLN A 26 38.30 -18.81 8.27
N GLU A 27 38.81 -19.62 7.34
CA GLU A 27 38.07 -20.57 6.52
C GLU A 27 37.54 -21.78 7.30
N GLU A 28 38.28 -22.32 8.28
CA GLU A 28 37.83 -23.41 9.17
C GLU A 28 36.74 -22.96 10.19
N ASP A 29 36.71 -21.68 10.57
CA ASP A 29 35.74 -21.11 11.52
C ASP A 29 34.47 -20.53 10.86
N ARG A 30 34.37 -20.55 9.51
CA ARG A 30 33.17 -20.06 8.79
C ARG A 30 31.95 -20.94 9.08
N LYS A 31 30.83 -20.28 9.38
CA LYS A 31 29.52 -20.95 9.38
C LYS A 31 29.03 -21.15 7.94
N LYS A 32 28.06 -22.04 7.77
CA LYS A 32 27.42 -22.26 6.46
C LYS A 32 26.73 -21.02 5.95
N TRP A 33 26.00 -20.32 6.82
CA TRP A 33 25.19 -19.16 6.43
C TRP A 33 25.39 -17.96 7.34
N THR A 34 25.30 -16.77 6.74
CA THR A 34 24.96 -15.53 7.44
C THR A 34 23.69 -14.96 6.83
N VAL A 35 22.64 -14.85 7.66
CA VAL A 35 21.36 -14.24 7.31
C VAL A 35 21.27 -12.86 7.95
N MET A 36 21.15 -11.83 7.12
CA MET A 36 21.11 -10.43 7.51
C MET A 36 19.69 -9.89 7.37
N PHE A 37 19.08 -9.44 8.46
CA PHE A 37 17.75 -8.82 8.46
C PHE A 37 17.90 -7.30 8.52
N TYR A 38 17.29 -6.57 7.59
CA TYR A 38 17.38 -5.12 7.48
C TYR A 38 15.97 -4.52 7.40
N GLY A 39 15.51 -3.86 8.47
CA GLY A 39 14.10 -3.50 8.62
C GLY A 39 13.83 -2.03 8.95
N SER A 40 12.85 -1.41 8.28
CA SER A 40 12.33 -0.10 8.67
C SER A 40 11.04 -0.27 9.49
N GLY A 41 11.12 -0.03 10.80
CA GLY A 41 9.97 0.22 11.67
C GLY A 41 9.75 1.72 11.91
N ALA A 42 10.26 2.55 10.99
CA ALA A 42 10.31 4.01 11.07
C ALA A 42 9.00 4.70 10.69
N ASP A 43 8.12 4.02 9.99
CA ASP A 43 6.73 4.41 9.88
C ASP A 43 6.00 3.97 11.17
N LYS A 44 5.00 4.73 11.63
CA LYS A 44 4.31 4.40 12.90
C LYS A 44 3.44 3.14 12.82
N ASN A 45 3.44 2.44 11.68
CA ASN A 45 2.48 1.39 11.34
C ASN A 45 3.10 -0.02 11.36
N LEU A 46 4.41 -0.16 11.11
CA LEU A 46 5.15 -1.43 11.09
C LEU A 46 6.07 -1.64 12.29
N ASP A 47 6.30 -0.62 13.12
CA ASP A 47 7.22 -0.69 14.27
C ASP A 47 6.96 -1.89 15.19
N SER A 48 5.70 -2.11 15.57
CA SER A 48 5.31 -3.27 16.41
C SER A 48 5.58 -4.62 15.75
N GLN A 49 5.46 -4.69 14.43
CA GLN A 49 5.67 -5.93 13.67
C GLN A 49 7.15 -6.21 13.53
N MET A 50 7.96 -5.19 13.22
CA MET A 50 9.41 -5.31 13.18
C MET A 50 9.97 -5.71 14.57
N LEU A 51 9.44 -5.16 15.67
CA LEU A 51 9.79 -5.62 17.03
C LEU A 51 9.36 -7.08 17.31
N ASN A 52 8.25 -7.55 16.74
CA ASN A 52 7.85 -8.95 16.85
C ASN A 52 8.77 -9.88 16.05
N GLN A 53 9.32 -9.43 14.92
CA GLN A 53 10.32 -10.19 14.16
C GLN A 53 11.59 -10.47 14.99
N LEU A 54 12.04 -9.52 15.80
CA LEU A 54 13.15 -9.74 16.73
C LEU A 54 12.87 -10.87 17.71
N LYS A 55 11.65 -10.94 18.25
CA LYS A 55 11.23 -12.05 19.13
C LYS A 55 11.17 -13.38 18.38
N GLY A 56 10.75 -13.36 17.12
CA GLY A 56 10.76 -14.53 16.24
C GLY A 56 12.17 -15.08 16.04
N ILE A 57 13.14 -14.20 15.76
CA ILE A 57 14.56 -14.56 15.62
C ILE A 57 15.12 -15.10 16.94
N GLU A 58 14.89 -14.41 18.06
CA GLU A 58 15.36 -14.84 19.37
C GLU A 58 14.75 -16.20 19.79
N GLY A 59 13.48 -16.44 19.45
CA GLY A 59 12.76 -17.68 19.75
C GLY A 59 13.34 -18.94 19.10
N VAL A 60 14.17 -18.81 18.06
CA VAL A 60 14.86 -19.94 17.41
C VAL A 60 15.94 -20.56 18.31
N GLY A 61 16.46 -19.76 19.26
CA GLY A 61 17.56 -20.14 20.14
C GLY A 61 18.91 -20.24 19.41
N ALA A 62 19.83 -21.03 19.94
CA ALA A 62 21.19 -21.11 19.41
C ALA A 62 21.25 -21.70 17.98
N LEU A 63 22.18 -21.17 17.17
CA LEU A 63 22.42 -21.54 15.77
C LEU A 63 23.89 -21.95 15.56
N ASP A 64 24.12 -23.24 15.31
CA ASP A 64 25.48 -23.80 15.20
C ASP A 64 26.14 -23.48 13.85
N GLN A 65 25.38 -23.54 12.74
CA GLN A 65 25.87 -23.37 11.36
C GLN A 65 25.33 -22.12 10.66
N VAL A 66 24.59 -21.28 11.39
CA VAL A 66 24.00 -20.05 10.86
C VAL A 66 24.35 -18.87 11.77
N ASN A 67 24.75 -17.75 11.18
CA ASN A 67 24.78 -16.45 11.84
C ASN A 67 23.49 -15.72 11.48
N ALA A 68 22.86 -15.08 12.48
CA ALA A 68 21.73 -14.19 12.26
C ALA A 68 22.08 -12.81 12.84
N VAL A 69 22.07 -11.80 11.99
CA VAL A 69 22.30 -10.40 12.39
C VAL A 69 21.16 -9.54 11.89
N VAL A 70 20.80 -8.53 12.68
CA VAL A 70 19.65 -7.67 12.41
C VAL A 70 20.10 -6.22 12.49
N ARG A 71 19.69 -5.39 11.55
CA ARG A 71 19.69 -3.94 11.69
C ARG A 71 18.29 -3.42 11.42
N GLN A 72 17.76 -2.66 12.35
CA GLN A 72 16.38 -2.21 12.29
C GLN A 72 16.24 -0.82 12.89
N SER A 73 15.33 -0.02 12.34
CA SER A 73 14.85 1.19 13.01
C SER A 73 13.54 0.99 13.77
N SER A 74 13.34 1.76 14.84
CA SER A 74 12.11 1.75 15.63
C SER A 74 11.74 3.17 16.08
N ASN A 75 10.45 3.52 16.00
CA ASN A 75 9.90 4.81 16.42
C ASN A 75 9.47 4.86 17.90
N SER A 76 9.00 3.74 18.45
CA SER A 76 8.68 3.56 19.87
C SER A 76 9.92 3.21 20.72
N GLY A 77 11.07 3.10 20.06
CA GLY A 77 12.33 2.68 20.65
C GLY A 77 12.35 1.18 20.97
N PHE A 78 13.54 0.65 21.24
CA PHE A 78 13.71 -0.76 21.63
C PHE A 78 13.44 -0.99 23.12
N GLY A 79 12.37 -0.37 23.64
CA GLY A 79 11.99 -0.37 25.07
C GLY A 79 12.60 0.76 25.90
N VAL A 80 13.20 1.80 25.29
CA VAL A 80 13.81 2.96 25.97
C VAL A 80 13.44 4.26 25.25
N GLY A 81 12.29 4.87 25.58
CA GLY A 81 11.91 6.20 25.10
C GLY A 81 11.33 6.26 23.68
N ASN A 82 10.52 7.28 23.41
CA ASN A 82 9.84 7.52 22.13
C ASN A 82 10.72 8.36 21.18
N THR A 83 11.87 7.82 20.79
CA THR A 83 12.73 8.47 19.77
C THR A 83 13.07 7.45 18.70
N TYR A 84 13.12 7.91 17.45
CA TYR A 84 13.65 7.10 16.36
C TYR A 84 15.07 6.64 16.72
N GLU A 85 15.29 5.33 16.67
CA GLU A 85 16.59 4.72 16.84
C GLU A 85 16.80 3.64 15.80
N THR A 86 18.01 3.56 15.27
CA THR A 86 18.49 2.41 14.49
C THR A 86 19.41 1.58 15.37
N LYS A 87 19.09 0.30 15.53
CA LYS A 87 19.92 -0.65 16.30
C LYS A 87 20.38 -1.81 15.45
N THR A 88 21.54 -2.33 15.83
CA THR A 88 22.11 -3.55 15.25
C THR A 88 22.17 -4.62 16.33
N PHE A 89 21.82 -5.86 16.00
CA PHE A 89 21.83 -7.01 16.89
C PHE A 89 22.50 -8.20 16.21
N ALA A 90 23.03 -9.11 17.01
CA ALA A 90 23.47 -10.43 16.58
C ALA A 90 22.88 -11.50 17.50
N LEU A 91 22.41 -12.61 16.94
CA LEU A 91 21.93 -13.73 17.73
C LEU A 91 23.12 -14.54 18.27
N GLU A 92 23.38 -14.41 19.57
CA GLU A 92 24.52 -15.02 20.26
C GLU A 92 24.02 -15.92 21.38
N ASN A 93 24.39 -17.20 21.35
CA ASN A 93 23.97 -18.20 22.35
C ASN A 93 22.45 -18.27 22.57
N GLY A 94 21.65 -17.95 21.53
CA GLY A 94 20.19 -17.96 21.59
C GLY A 94 19.56 -16.72 22.20
N SER A 95 20.28 -15.61 22.29
CA SER A 95 19.72 -14.30 22.68
C SER A 95 20.25 -13.19 21.77
N LEU A 96 19.45 -12.15 21.54
CA LEU A 96 19.87 -11.02 20.73
C LEU A 96 20.81 -10.10 21.53
N ALA A 97 22.08 -10.04 21.11
CA ALA A 97 23.08 -9.14 21.67
C ALA A 97 23.15 -7.86 20.84
N GLU A 98 23.01 -6.69 21.49
CA GLU A 98 23.12 -5.40 20.83
C GLU A 98 24.57 -5.11 20.36
N LYS A 99 24.72 -4.69 19.11
CA LYS A 99 25.98 -4.34 18.42
C LYS A 99 25.98 -2.93 17.83
N SER A 100 25.01 -2.09 18.21
CA SER A 100 24.80 -0.74 17.66
C SER A 100 26.02 0.19 17.77
N GLN A 101 26.98 -0.08 18.65
CA GLN A 101 28.22 0.70 18.73
C GLN A 101 29.16 0.50 17.52
N ALA A 102 28.92 -0.55 16.71
CA ALA A 102 29.76 -0.86 15.56
C ALA A 102 29.38 -0.11 14.29
N LEU A 103 28.19 0.50 14.25
CA LEU A 103 27.65 1.21 13.09
C LEU A 103 27.01 2.52 13.55
N GLU A 104 27.22 3.60 12.79
CA GLU A 104 26.58 4.88 13.11
C GLU A 104 25.06 4.80 12.95
N GLN A 105 24.33 5.69 13.63
CA GLN A 105 22.90 5.87 13.38
C GLN A 105 22.68 6.26 11.91
N GLY A 106 21.60 5.77 11.31
CA GLY A 106 21.30 6.03 9.91
C GLY A 106 19.87 5.70 9.56
N GLU A 107 19.36 6.39 8.55
CA GLU A 107 18.03 6.15 7.97
C GLU A 107 18.03 4.82 7.24
N MET A 108 16.98 4.02 7.44
CA MET A 108 16.88 2.71 6.79
C MET A 108 16.62 2.81 5.29
N SER A 109 16.08 3.94 4.81
CA SER A 109 15.86 4.25 3.39
C SER A 109 17.13 4.71 2.65
N ASP A 110 18.24 4.98 3.37
CA ASP A 110 19.50 5.45 2.77
C ASP A 110 20.35 4.25 2.29
N PRO A 111 20.70 4.17 1.00
CA PRO A 111 21.56 3.12 0.45
C PRO A 111 22.90 2.94 1.18
N ARG A 112 23.44 4.01 1.77
CA ARG A 112 24.72 3.96 2.51
C ARG A 112 24.57 3.18 3.81
N THR A 113 23.46 3.38 4.53
CA THR A 113 23.15 2.64 5.76
C THR A 113 23.06 1.13 5.48
N LEU A 114 22.46 0.76 4.35
CA LEU A 114 22.38 -0.62 3.89
C LEU A 114 23.77 -1.17 3.54
N ALA A 115 24.56 -0.45 2.74
CA ALA A 115 25.91 -0.87 2.36
C ALA A 115 26.81 -1.11 3.59
N ASP A 116 26.81 -0.16 4.55
CA ASP A 116 27.57 -0.27 5.79
C ASP A 116 27.18 -1.52 6.60
N PHE A 117 25.89 -1.86 6.64
CA PHE A 117 25.41 -3.04 7.33
C PHE A 117 25.80 -4.34 6.62
N LEU A 118 25.71 -4.40 5.29
CA LEU A 118 26.14 -5.56 4.51
C LEU A 118 27.64 -5.82 4.69
N GLU A 119 28.45 -4.77 4.59
CA GLU A 119 29.90 -4.86 4.83
C GLU A 119 30.21 -5.34 6.24
N TRP A 120 29.56 -4.75 7.25
CA TRP A 120 29.76 -5.13 8.65
C TRP A 120 29.33 -6.58 8.91
N GLY A 121 28.18 -6.99 8.39
CA GLY A 121 27.65 -8.34 8.55
C GLY A 121 28.59 -9.39 7.97
N ILE A 122 29.07 -9.17 6.75
CA ILE A 122 29.98 -10.11 6.07
C ILE A 122 31.35 -10.16 6.75
N LYS A 123 31.92 -9.01 7.15
CA LYS A 123 33.23 -8.93 7.85
C LYS A 123 33.22 -9.61 9.22
N ASN A 124 32.18 -9.39 10.01
CA ASN A 124 32.14 -9.87 11.40
C ASN A 124 31.54 -11.27 11.53
N TYR A 125 30.75 -11.70 10.55
CA TYR A 125 30.10 -12.99 10.51
C TYR A 125 30.35 -13.65 9.14
N PRO A 126 31.61 -14.03 8.83
CA PRO A 126 31.94 -14.66 7.56
C PRO A 126 31.28 -16.05 7.44
N ALA A 127 30.81 -16.37 6.24
CA ALA A 127 30.09 -17.61 5.95
C ALA A 127 30.34 -18.09 4.51
N GLU A 128 29.93 -19.33 4.21
CA GLU A 128 29.91 -19.85 2.84
C GLU A 128 28.83 -19.18 1.99
N HIS A 129 27.66 -18.93 2.59
CA HIS A 129 26.49 -18.34 1.94
C HIS A 129 25.93 -17.13 2.68
N TYR A 130 25.35 -16.19 1.92
CA TYR A 130 24.79 -14.95 2.44
C TYR A 130 23.36 -14.73 1.96
N ALA A 131 22.46 -14.42 2.89
CA ALA A 131 21.09 -13.98 2.59
C ALA A 131 20.79 -12.63 3.25
N VAL A 132 20.01 -11.80 2.56
CA VAL A 132 19.50 -10.52 3.09
C VAL A 132 17.98 -10.53 3.05
N VAL A 133 17.32 -10.21 4.16
CA VAL A 133 15.87 -10.01 4.24
C VAL A 133 15.60 -8.53 4.52
N MET A 134 14.93 -7.85 3.62
CA MET A 134 14.64 -6.42 3.68
C MET A 134 13.16 -6.20 3.99
N GLY A 135 12.84 -5.66 5.17
CA GLY A 135 11.46 -5.56 5.67
C GLY A 135 10.98 -4.12 5.87
N GLY A 136 9.75 -3.83 5.44
CA GLY A 136 9.15 -2.50 5.55
C GLY A 136 8.16 -2.22 4.43
N HIS A 137 7.80 -0.96 4.23
CA HIS A 137 6.98 -0.55 3.09
C HIS A 137 7.65 -0.82 1.74
N GLY A 138 6.82 -1.06 0.72
CA GLY A 138 7.24 -1.28 -0.65
C GLY A 138 6.22 -0.76 -1.64
N ALA A 139 6.71 -0.36 -2.81
CA ALA A 139 5.92 0.23 -3.87
C ALA A 139 6.39 -0.27 -5.25
N GLY A 140 7.03 -1.45 -5.29
CA GLY A 140 7.58 -2.03 -6.51
C GLY A 140 8.74 -1.20 -7.04
N PHE A 141 8.70 -0.81 -8.31
CA PHE A 141 9.78 -0.04 -8.93
C PHE A 141 10.01 1.35 -8.31
N LEU A 142 9.02 1.90 -7.60
CA LEU A 142 9.15 3.18 -6.89
C LEU A 142 10.06 3.07 -5.66
N GLY A 143 10.20 1.87 -5.09
CA GLY A 143 11.15 1.59 -4.03
C GLY A 143 10.60 0.80 -2.84
N THR A 144 11.43 0.69 -1.82
CA THR A 144 11.21 -0.04 -0.57
C THR A 144 11.79 0.74 0.62
N LEU A 145 11.47 0.33 1.85
CA LEU A 145 11.99 0.90 3.09
C LEU A 145 11.74 2.40 3.16
N GLU A 146 10.50 2.75 3.52
CA GLU A 146 10.08 4.14 3.69
C GLU A 146 10.87 4.81 4.83
N ASN A 147 11.21 6.08 4.62
CA ASN A 147 11.89 6.90 5.62
C ASN A 147 10.94 7.29 6.78
N GLN A 148 11.49 7.87 7.85
CA GLN A 148 10.70 8.31 9.01
C GLN A 148 9.58 9.30 8.71
N LYS A 149 9.75 10.10 7.66
CA LYS A 149 8.82 11.18 7.31
C LYS A 149 7.69 10.70 6.41
N GLN A 150 7.78 9.47 5.92
CA GLN A 150 6.84 8.87 5.00
C GLN A 150 6.71 9.64 3.69
N ASP A 151 7.83 10.23 3.26
CA ASP A 151 7.93 11.03 2.04
C ASP A 151 9.02 10.51 1.09
N GLU A 152 9.64 9.36 1.39
CA GLU A 152 10.75 8.85 0.60
C GLU A 152 10.95 7.34 0.72
N LEU A 153 11.20 6.68 -0.42
CA LEU A 153 11.55 5.26 -0.51
C LEU A 153 12.98 5.08 -1.05
N MET A 154 13.67 4.02 -0.60
CA MET A 154 14.88 3.54 -1.25
C MET A 154 14.54 2.94 -2.61
N SER A 155 14.97 3.59 -3.69
CA SER A 155 14.72 3.10 -5.05
C SER A 155 15.43 1.76 -5.32
N PRO A 156 14.96 0.93 -6.26
CA PRO A 156 15.65 -0.31 -6.64
C PRO A 156 17.09 -0.09 -7.10
N VAL A 157 17.36 1.04 -7.77
CA VAL A 157 18.73 1.47 -8.14
C VAL A 157 19.57 1.73 -6.89
N GLY A 158 19.00 2.38 -5.87
CA GLY A 158 19.62 2.57 -4.57
C GLY A 158 19.97 1.25 -3.87
N VAL A 159 19.05 0.28 -3.86
CA VAL A 159 19.31 -1.06 -3.31
C VAL A 159 20.45 -1.75 -4.05
N ALA A 160 20.41 -1.78 -5.38
CA ALA A 160 21.45 -2.41 -6.20
C ALA A 160 22.83 -1.73 -5.98
N ALA A 161 22.87 -0.40 -5.90
CA ALA A 161 24.10 0.36 -5.62
C ALA A 161 24.68 0.05 -4.23
N ALA A 162 23.83 -0.11 -3.21
CA ALA A 162 24.27 -0.50 -1.86
C ALA A 162 24.93 -1.89 -1.85
N PHE A 163 24.30 -2.86 -2.53
CA PHE A 163 24.85 -4.22 -2.68
C PHE A 163 26.14 -4.22 -3.51
N ASP A 164 26.19 -3.44 -4.59
CA ASP A 164 27.37 -3.34 -5.46
C ASP A 164 28.56 -2.75 -4.70
N LYS A 165 28.35 -1.63 -4.01
CA LYS A 165 29.37 -1.00 -3.18
C LYS A 165 29.89 -1.96 -2.11
N ALA A 166 28.99 -2.54 -1.31
CA ALA A 166 29.39 -3.43 -0.22
C ALA A 166 30.22 -4.61 -0.73
N GLN A 167 29.76 -5.29 -1.78
CA GLN A 167 30.48 -6.42 -2.35
C GLN A 167 31.80 -6.01 -3.00
N THR A 168 31.88 -4.84 -3.64
CA THR A 168 33.12 -4.30 -4.20
C THR A 168 34.16 -4.05 -3.09
N ASP A 169 33.75 -3.40 -2.00
CA ASP A 169 34.64 -3.11 -0.88
C ASP A 169 35.08 -4.38 -0.14
N LEU A 170 34.18 -5.35 0.02
CA LEU A 170 34.48 -6.66 0.60
C LEU A 170 35.45 -7.48 -0.27
N ARG A 171 35.27 -7.47 -1.60
CA ARG A 171 36.22 -8.10 -2.54
C ARG A 171 37.60 -7.45 -2.46
N ALA A 172 37.65 -6.12 -2.40
CA ALA A 172 38.89 -5.38 -2.28
C ALA A 172 39.62 -5.67 -0.96
N ALA A 173 38.87 -5.91 0.11
CA ALA A 173 39.39 -6.30 1.43
C ALA A 173 39.76 -7.79 1.54
N GLY A 174 39.32 -8.63 0.59
CA GLY A 174 39.53 -10.08 0.63
C GLY A 174 38.50 -10.85 1.46
N ASP A 175 37.44 -10.19 1.94
CA ASP A 175 36.35 -10.77 2.74
C ASP A 175 35.31 -11.49 1.87
N LEU A 176 35.31 -11.25 0.56
CA LEU A 176 34.43 -11.90 -0.42
C LEU A 176 35.24 -12.33 -1.65
N ALA A 177 34.98 -13.53 -2.18
CA ALA A 177 35.70 -13.99 -3.36
C ALA A 177 35.34 -13.14 -4.62
N PRO A 178 36.24 -13.03 -5.62
CA PRO A 178 36.04 -12.18 -6.79
C PRO A 178 34.69 -12.36 -7.50
N ASP A 179 34.22 -13.59 -7.64
CA ASP A 179 32.96 -13.92 -8.33
C ASP A 179 31.80 -14.26 -7.38
N GLN A 180 32.01 -14.16 -6.06
CA GLN A 180 30.98 -14.50 -5.09
C GLN A 180 29.97 -13.36 -4.98
N LYS A 181 28.70 -13.65 -5.29
CA LYS A 181 27.57 -12.76 -5.03
C LYS A 181 26.95 -13.09 -3.68
N ILE A 182 26.22 -12.14 -3.09
CA ILE A 182 25.21 -12.47 -2.07
C ILE A 182 24.23 -13.48 -2.68
N ASP A 183 23.96 -14.59 -2.00
CA ASP A 183 23.23 -15.68 -2.63
C ASP A 183 21.73 -15.37 -2.78
N SER A 184 21.09 -14.77 -1.78
CA SER A 184 19.66 -14.46 -1.85
C SER A 184 19.33 -13.11 -1.22
N VAL A 185 18.43 -12.35 -1.85
CA VAL A 185 17.73 -11.23 -1.21
C VAL A 185 16.23 -11.51 -1.18
N ALA A 186 15.59 -11.27 -0.05
CA ALA A 186 14.15 -11.37 0.12
C ALA A 186 13.58 -10.01 0.52
N PHE A 187 12.70 -9.48 -0.32
CA PHE A 187 11.93 -8.29 -0.02
C PHE A 187 10.65 -8.67 0.72
N ASP A 188 10.65 -8.44 2.02
CA ASP A 188 9.49 -8.45 2.91
C ASP A 188 8.79 -7.07 2.85
N SER A 189 8.42 -6.70 1.63
CA SER A 189 7.81 -5.42 1.26
C SER A 189 6.86 -5.60 0.08
N CYS A 190 5.79 -4.79 0.03
CA CYS A 190 4.76 -4.87 -1.00
C CYS A 190 5.32 -4.67 -2.42
N TYR A 191 4.76 -5.39 -3.39
CA TYR A 191 5.00 -5.20 -4.83
C TYR A 191 6.43 -5.45 -5.34
N MET A 192 7.35 -5.89 -4.48
CA MET A 192 8.76 -6.11 -4.85
C MET A 192 8.98 -7.35 -5.73
N GLY A 193 7.96 -8.19 -5.91
CA GLY A 193 7.92 -9.30 -6.86
C GLY A 193 7.69 -8.85 -8.31
N GLN A 194 8.33 -7.75 -8.68
CA GLN A 194 8.18 -7.07 -9.95
C GLN A 194 9.43 -7.27 -10.81
N TYR A 195 9.25 -7.55 -12.11
CA TYR A 195 10.35 -7.82 -13.04
C TYR A 195 11.41 -6.72 -13.02
N GLU A 196 11.02 -5.46 -13.05
CA GLU A 196 11.95 -4.34 -13.09
C GLU A 196 12.83 -4.27 -11.83
N VAL A 197 12.25 -4.55 -10.66
CA VAL A 197 12.97 -4.63 -9.39
C VAL A 197 13.94 -5.81 -9.40
N MET A 198 13.47 -7.00 -9.78
CA MET A 198 14.30 -8.21 -9.78
C MET A 198 15.41 -8.15 -10.82
N TYR A 199 15.15 -7.56 -11.98
CA TYR A 199 16.15 -7.33 -13.03
C TYR A 199 17.22 -6.35 -12.56
N GLN A 200 16.85 -5.30 -11.81
CA GLN A 200 17.80 -4.33 -11.28
C GLN A 200 18.85 -4.96 -10.33
N MET A 201 18.51 -6.07 -9.67
CA MET A 201 19.38 -6.78 -8.72
C MET A 201 20.26 -7.87 -9.35
N ARG A 202 20.14 -8.12 -10.66
CA ARG A 202 20.67 -9.32 -11.33
C ARG A 202 22.19 -9.51 -11.22
N ASP A 203 22.94 -8.44 -11.10
CA ASP A 203 24.41 -8.49 -11.05
C ASP A 203 24.94 -8.64 -9.61
N GLN A 204 24.07 -8.47 -8.61
CA GLN A 204 24.43 -8.30 -7.20
C GLN A 204 24.01 -9.50 -6.35
N THR A 205 22.97 -10.24 -6.76
CA THR A 205 22.52 -11.45 -6.08
C THR A 205 22.37 -12.63 -7.03
N LYS A 206 22.25 -13.86 -6.51
CA LYS A 206 21.88 -15.04 -7.33
C LYS A 206 20.37 -15.21 -7.39
N TYR A 207 19.71 -15.09 -6.23
CA TYR A 207 18.27 -15.22 -6.09
C TYR A 207 17.63 -13.94 -5.53
N VAL A 208 16.46 -13.59 -6.07
CA VAL A 208 15.63 -12.49 -5.57
C VAL A 208 14.25 -13.03 -5.22
N ILE A 209 13.76 -12.68 -4.04
CA ILE A 209 12.45 -13.10 -3.53
C ILE A 209 11.62 -11.84 -3.29
N GLY A 210 10.37 -11.83 -3.75
CA GLY A 210 9.47 -10.70 -3.54
C GLY A 210 8.02 -11.06 -3.86
N SER A 211 7.09 -10.28 -3.32
CA SER A 211 5.65 -10.44 -3.58
C SER A 211 5.21 -9.54 -4.73
N PRO A 212 4.61 -10.08 -5.80
CA PRO A 212 3.96 -9.26 -6.84
C PRO A 212 2.81 -8.40 -6.31
N GLU A 213 2.16 -8.82 -5.23
CA GLU A 213 1.07 -8.12 -4.53
C GLU A 213 1.54 -7.51 -3.19
N ALA A 214 0.67 -6.76 -2.52
CA ALA A 214 0.85 -6.38 -1.12
C ALA A 214 1.15 -7.60 -0.21
N ILE A 215 2.02 -7.39 0.76
CA ILE A 215 2.27 -8.32 1.87
C ILE A 215 1.66 -7.75 3.14
N GLY A 216 0.97 -8.58 3.91
CA GLY A 216 0.34 -8.17 5.17
C GLY A 216 1.38 -7.72 6.19
N ALA A 217 0.97 -6.87 7.14
CA ALA A 217 1.89 -6.19 8.06
C ALA A 217 2.80 -7.11 8.88
N ALA A 218 2.43 -8.37 9.13
CA ALA A 218 3.30 -9.31 9.84
C ALA A 218 4.46 -9.83 8.96
N GLY A 219 4.37 -9.70 7.63
CA GLY A 219 5.44 -10.00 6.70
C GLY A 219 5.81 -11.49 6.59
N LEU A 220 7.05 -11.75 6.18
CA LEU A 220 7.68 -13.07 6.21
C LEU A 220 7.98 -13.50 7.66
N ASP A 221 7.95 -14.79 7.96
CA ASP A 221 8.28 -15.29 9.31
C ASP A 221 9.80 -15.51 9.45
N TYR A 222 10.51 -14.56 10.08
CA TYR A 222 11.97 -14.60 10.20
C TYR A 222 12.43 -15.76 11.09
N GLY A 223 11.65 -16.10 12.11
CA GLY A 223 11.90 -17.25 12.96
C GLY A 223 11.80 -18.56 12.17
N ARG A 224 10.80 -18.68 11.30
CA ARG A 224 10.63 -19.85 10.42
C ARG A 224 11.75 -19.96 9.39
N ILE A 225 12.16 -18.86 8.74
CA ILE A 225 13.29 -18.84 7.80
C ILE A 225 14.55 -19.44 8.47
N LEU A 226 14.89 -18.95 9.66
CA LEU A 226 16.05 -19.45 10.42
C LEU A 226 15.87 -20.88 10.90
N THR A 227 14.65 -21.26 11.31
CA THR A 227 14.35 -22.63 11.77
C THR A 227 14.46 -23.65 10.66
N ASP A 228 13.92 -23.36 9.48
CA ASP A 228 13.99 -24.23 8.31
C ASP A 228 15.43 -24.37 7.81
N LEU A 229 16.20 -23.27 7.84
CA LEU A 229 17.63 -23.30 7.53
C LEU A 229 18.43 -24.11 8.56
N LYS A 230 18.22 -23.88 9.86
CA LYS A 230 18.84 -24.64 10.96
C LYS A 230 18.58 -26.14 10.84
N ASN A 231 17.36 -26.52 10.47
CA ASN A 231 16.95 -27.91 10.32
C ASN A 231 17.33 -28.51 8.97
N ASN A 232 18.03 -27.75 8.12
CA ASN A 232 18.44 -28.14 6.78
C ASN A 232 17.28 -28.66 5.92
N VAL A 233 16.11 -28.01 6.01
CA VAL A 233 14.93 -28.39 5.22
C VAL A 233 15.31 -28.40 3.75
N ASN A 234 15.03 -29.51 3.06
CA ASN A 234 15.36 -29.72 1.64
C ASN A 234 16.85 -29.52 1.26
N GLY A 235 17.79 -29.55 2.21
CA GLY A 235 19.21 -29.32 1.92
C GLY A 235 19.64 -27.86 1.87
N ALA A 236 18.82 -26.92 2.36
CA ALA A 236 19.08 -25.49 2.30
C ALA A 236 20.38 -25.01 2.98
N LEU A 237 21.01 -25.78 3.88
CA LEU A 237 22.32 -25.42 4.43
C LEU A 237 23.42 -25.44 3.37
N ASP A 238 23.31 -26.30 2.35
CA ASP A 238 24.34 -26.50 1.33
C ASP A 238 23.91 -26.00 -0.06
N ASP A 239 22.66 -25.56 -0.21
CA ASP A 239 22.10 -25.09 -1.49
C ASP A 239 21.28 -23.80 -1.31
N PRO A 240 21.81 -22.65 -1.76
CA PRO A 240 21.08 -21.39 -1.72
C PRO A 240 19.79 -21.38 -2.53
N LYS A 241 19.68 -22.19 -3.59
CA LYS A 241 18.43 -22.33 -4.33
C LYS A 241 17.37 -22.96 -3.44
N ALA A 242 17.72 -24.03 -2.72
CA ALA A 242 16.82 -24.68 -1.76
C ALA A 242 16.44 -23.74 -0.61
N PHE A 243 17.36 -22.89 -0.13
CA PHE A 243 17.03 -21.81 0.81
C PHE A 243 15.95 -20.90 0.25
N SER A 244 16.15 -20.33 -0.95
CA SER A 244 15.17 -19.41 -1.56
C SER A 244 13.83 -20.09 -1.86
N GLN A 245 13.84 -21.38 -2.24
CA GLN A 245 12.62 -22.18 -2.40
C GLN A 245 11.86 -22.34 -1.09
N ASN A 246 12.55 -22.62 0.02
CA ASN A 246 11.91 -22.81 1.32
C ASN A 246 11.22 -21.53 1.81
N VAL A 247 11.81 -20.36 1.58
CA VAL A 247 11.18 -19.08 1.92
C VAL A 247 9.80 -18.97 1.25
N VAL A 248 9.70 -19.25 -0.05
CA VAL A 248 8.44 -19.24 -0.80
C VAL A 248 7.50 -20.39 -0.43
N ASN A 249 8.04 -21.59 -0.24
CA ASN A 249 7.22 -22.76 0.06
C ASN A 249 6.61 -22.73 1.48
N SER A 250 7.07 -21.81 2.34
CA SER A 250 6.46 -21.54 3.65
C SER A 250 5.22 -20.64 3.58
N SER A 251 4.99 -19.95 2.46
CA SER A 251 3.89 -18.99 2.30
C SER A 251 2.47 -19.56 2.50
N PRO A 252 2.14 -20.82 2.14
CA PRO A 252 0.83 -21.40 2.45
C PRO A 252 0.48 -21.42 3.95
N ASP A 253 1.49 -21.47 4.83
CA ASP A 253 1.32 -21.48 6.29
C ASP A 253 1.25 -20.05 6.87
N ASN A 254 1.44 -19.02 6.05
CA ASN A 254 1.51 -17.62 6.47
C ASN A 254 0.42 -16.78 5.79
N SER A 255 -0.64 -16.47 6.54
CA SER A 255 -1.77 -15.67 6.06
C SER A 255 -1.41 -14.23 5.65
N SER A 256 -0.23 -13.74 6.03
CA SER A 256 0.26 -12.42 5.63
C SER A 256 0.80 -12.41 4.20
N VAL A 257 1.05 -13.57 3.60
CA VAL A 257 1.61 -13.68 2.26
C VAL A 257 0.52 -14.15 1.31
N MET A 258 0.11 -13.28 0.39
CA MET A 258 -0.86 -13.64 -0.66
C MET A 258 -0.17 -14.20 -1.90
N THR A 259 0.98 -13.63 -2.23
CA THR A 259 1.84 -14.05 -3.33
C THR A 259 3.30 -13.96 -2.91
N LEU A 260 4.17 -14.83 -3.41
CA LEU A 260 5.61 -14.69 -3.23
C LEU A 260 6.32 -15.48 -4.32
N SER A 261 7.38 -14.91 -4.90
CA SER A 261 8.15 -15.56 -5.95
C SER A 261 9.63 -15.42 -5.69
N ALA A 262 10.37 -16.50 -5.96
CA ALA A 262 11.82 -16.54 -5.99
C ALA A 262 12.28 -16.70 -7.44
N VAL A 263 13.21 -15.87 -7.89
CA VAL A 263 13.79 -15.94 -9.24
C VAL A 263 15.30 -16.16 -9.19
N ASP A 264 15.79 -16.90 -10.16
CA ASP A 264 17.19 -17.03 -10.53
C ASP A 264 17.57 -15.90 -11.48
N THR A 265 18.42 -15.00 -10.98
CA THR A 265 18.82 -13.79 -11.70
C THR A 265 19.64 -14.07 -12.95
N GLU A 266 20.33 -15.22 -13.03
CA GLU A 266 21.12 -15.59 -14.21
C GLU A 266 20.24 -15.81 -15.44
N GLN A 267 18.95 -16.12 -15.24
CA GLN A 267 18.01 -16.31 -16.34
C GLN A 267 17.37 -15.00 -16.80
N LEU A 268 17.43 -13.92 -16.01
CA LEU A 268 16.68 -12.69 -16.31
C LEU A 268 17.20 -11.96 -17.55
N GLY A 269 18.49 -12.08 -17.90
CA GLY A 269 19.02 -11.48 -19.14
C GLY A 269 18.41 -12.06 -20.43
N LYS A 270 17.98 -13.32 -20.41
CA LYS A 270 17.25 -13.93 -21.54
C LYS A 270 15.82 -13.40 -21.61
N MET A 271 15.18 -13.24 -20.45
CA MET A 271 13.86 -12.63 -20.34
C MET A 271 13.88 -11.19 -20.88
N ASP A 272 14.92 -10.42 -20.55
CA ASP A 272 15.12 -9.06 -21.05
C ASP A 272 15.25 -9.00 -22.58
N SER A 273 16.05 -9.91 -23.16
CA SER A 273 16.19 -10.01 -24.62
C SER A 273 14.85 -10.32 -25.31
N ARG A 274 13.98 -11.09 -24.65
CA ARG A 274 12.62 -11.39 -25.14
C ARG A 274 11.69 -10.20 -25.02
N PHE A 275 11.76 -9.46 -23.91
CA PHE A 275 11.05 -8.19 -23.78
C PHE A 275 11.46 -7.19 -24.86
N GLN A 276 12.76 -7.04 -25.16
CA GLN A 276 13.22 -6.19 -26.25
C GLN A 276 12.69 -6.64 -27.63
N SER A 277 12.68 -7.95 -27.88
CA SER A 277 12.18 -8.51 -29.15
C SER A 277 10.66 -8.29 -29.29
N LEU A 278 9.92 -8.52 -28.21
CA LEU A 278 8.48 -8.25 -28.14
C LEU A 278 8.19 -6.77 -28.36
N SER A 279 8.95 -5.89 -27.72
CA SER A 279 8.87 -4.43 -27.87
C SER A 279 9.05 -3.98 -29.31
N GLN A 280 10.05 -4.54 -30.01
CA GLN A 280 10.30 -4.23 -31.42
C GLN A 280 9.13 -4.67 -32.33
N SER A 281 8.49 -5.80 -32.02
CA SER A 281 7.29 -6.26 -32.74
C SER A 281 6.09 -5.35 -32.48
N ILE A 282 5.89 -4.92 -31.23
CA ILE A 282 4.80 -4.01 -30.84
C ILE A 282 4.96 -2.64 -31.53
N ASN A 283 6.17 -2.09 -31.59
CA ASN A 283 6.46 -0.81 -32.22
C ASN A 283 6.23 -0.78 -33.74
N ARG A 284 6.04 -1.94 -34.38
CA ARG A 284 5.71 -2.07 -35.81
C ARG A 284 4.21 -2.14 -36.09
N LEU A 285 3.37 -2.23 -35.05
CA LEU A 285 1.93 -2.31 -35.22
C LEU A 285 1.37 -1.00 -35.78
N SER A 286 0.27 -1.11 -36.53
CA SER A 286 -0.55 0.06 -36.86
C SER A 286 -1.22 0.61 -35.59
N ASP A 287 -1.60 1.89 -35.56
CA ASP A 287 -2.33 2.48 -34.43
C ASP A 287 -3.58 1.66 -34.04
N SER A 288 -4.29 1.11 -35.03
CA SER A 288 -5.48 0.27 -34.79
C SER A 288 -5.14 -1.07 -34.11
N ASP A 289 -4.08 -1.74 -34.57
CA ASP A 289 -3.64 -3.02 -33.99
C ASP A 289 -3.00 -2.82 -32.61
N TYR A 290 -2.25 -1.73 -32.45
CA TYR A 290 -1.70 -1.32 -31.17
C TYR A 290 -2.82 -1.06 -30.13
N ASN A 291 -3.84 -0.28 -30.48
CA ASN A 291 -4.99 -0.05 -29.59
C ASN A 291 -5.72 -1.34 -29.23
N THR A 292 -5.85 -2.26 -30.20
CA THR A 292 -6.43 -3.59 -29.99
C THR A 292 -5.59 -4.42 -29.00
N LEU A 293 -4.26 -4.36 -29.13
CA LEU A 293 -3.33 -5.03 -28.22
C LEU A 293 -3.47 -4.48 -26.80
N VAL A 294 -3.44 -3.16 -26.63
CA VAL A 294 -3.57 -2.50 -25.32
C VAL A 294 -4.90 -2.85 -24.64
N GLN A 295 -6.02 -2.84 -25.38
CA GLN A 295 -7.32 -3.28 -24.85
C GLN A 295 -7.30 -4.75 -24.42
N SER A 296 -6.60 -5.60 -25.17
CA SER A 296 -6.46 -7.02 -24.81
C SER A 296 -5.63 -7.19 -23.54
N ILE A 297 -4.57 -6.39 -23.36
CA ILE A 297 -3.73 -6.39 -22.15
C ILE A 297 -4.51 -5.87 -20.93
N GLY A 298 -5.41 -4.91 -21.10
CA GLY A 298 -6.18 -4.31 -20.01
C GLY A 298 -7.06 -5.27 -19.21
N VAL A 299 -7.35 -6.48 -19.73
CA VAL A 299 -8.09 -7.52 -18.99
C VAL A 299 -7.19 -8.52 -18.26
N ALA A 300 -5.88 -8.38 -18.37
CA ALA A 300 -4.94 -9.22 -17.65
C ALA A 300 -5.04 -9.01 -16.14
N GLN A 301 -4.72 -10.04 -15.36
CA GLN A 301 -4.68 -9.99 -13.91
C GLN A 301 -3.75 -8.86 -13.43
N GLY A 302 -4.34 -7.86 -12.80
CA GLY A 302 -3.63 -6.81 -12.09
C GLY A 302 -3.38 -7.17 -10.62
N TYR A 303 -2.39 -6.50 -10.05
CA TYR A 303 -2.11 -6.43 -8.63
C TYR A 303 -2.56 -5.06 -8.09
N GLY A 304 -2.50 -4.85 -6.77
CA GLY A 304 -2.92 -3.58 -6.16
C GLY A 304 -4.42 -3.52 -5.83
N ARG A 305 -5.12 -4.66 -5.92
CA ARG A 305 -6.57 -4.74 -5.69
C ARG A 305 -6.97 -4.37 -4.25
N TYR A 306 -6.10 -4.67 -3.28
CA TYR A 306 -6.32 -4.39 -1.86
C TYR A 306 -5.95 -2.97 -1.45
N ASP A 307 -5.15 -2.27 -2.26
CA ASP A 307 -4.65 -0.94 -1.95
C ASP A 307 -5.61 0.18 -2.33
N GLY A 308 -6.78 -0.16 -2.90
CA GLY A 308 -8.09 0.52 -2.84
C GLY A 308 -8.23 1.99 -3.26
N ALA A 309 -7.17 2.77 -3.26
CA ALA A 309 -7.14 4.22 -3.34
C ALA A 309 -5.87 4.76 -4.04
N ASN A 310 -4.80 3.97 -4.21
CA ASN A 310 -3.60 4.44 -4.91
C ASN A 310 -3.62 4.01 -6.40
N PRO A 311 -3.90 4.93 -7.35
CA PRO A 311 -3.92 4.61 -8.77
C PRO A 311 -2.55 4.16 -9.30
N LEU A 312 -1.45 4.44 -8.58
CA LEU A 312 -0.11 4.02 -8.98
C LEU A 312 0.02 2.49 -9.09
N TYR A 313 -0.59 1.74 -8.17
CA TYR A 313 -0.42 0.27 -8.10
C TYR A 313 -1.36 -0.51 -9.01
N LYS A 314 -2.39 0.14 -9.57
CA LYS A 314 -3.29 -0.47 -10.57
C LYS A 314 -2.60 -0.79 -11.90
N GLN A 315 -1.34 -0.38 -12.05
CA GLN A 315 -0.53 -0.54 -13.26
C GLN A 315 0.44 -1.72 -13.18
N TYR A 316 0.33 -2.56 -12.14
CA TYR A 316 1.13 -3.76 -11.98
C TYR A 316 0.36 -4.98 -12.47
N TYR A 317 0.84 -5.61 -13.54
CA TYR A 317 0.15 -6.73 -14.19
C TYR A 317 0.97 -8.00 -14.13
N GLU A 318 0.30 -9.14 -13.99
CA GLU A 318 0.93 -10.45 -14.01
C GLU A 318 1.43 -10.79 -15.43
N ILE A 319 2.73 -11.08 -15.55
CA ILE A 319 3.41 -11.21 -16.84
C ILE A 319 2.84 -12.35 -17.69
N ASN A 320 2.54 -13.52 -17.12
CA ASN A 320 1.95 -14.61 -17.91
C ASN A 320 0.61 -14.22 -18.50
N ASP A 321 -0.22 -13.49 -17.76
CA ASP A 321 -1.54 -13.11 -18.20
C ASP A 321 -1.49 -11.99 -19.25
N VAL A 322 -0.55 -11.04 -19.10
CA VAL A 322 -0.21 -10.08 -20.17
C VAL A 322 0.22 -10.83 -21.43
N MET A 323 1.10 -11.84 -21.33
CA MET A 323 1.51 -12.63 -22.49
C MET A 323 0.37 -13.43 -23.10
N ASN A 324 -0.56 -13.94 -22.29
CA ASN A 324 -1.76 -14.62 -22.78
C ASN A 324 -2.68 -13.65 -23.54
N ALA A 325 -2.86 -12.44 -23.02
CA ALA A 325 -3.59 -11.37 -23.70
C ALA A 325 -2.95 -10.99 -25.04
N ILE A 326 -1.62 -10.82 -25.09
CA ILE A 326 -0.89 -10.53 -26.33
C ILE A 326 -1.10 -11.62 -27.38
N LYS A 327 -0.98 -12.90 -26.99
CA LYS A 327 -1.22 -14.04 -27.89
C LYS A 327 -2.66 -14.11 -28.41
N ALA A 328 -3.63 -13.69 -27.60
CA ALA A 328 -5.05 -13.72 -27.92
C ALA A 328 -5.54 -12.49 -28.70
N ALA A 329 -4.76 -11.40 -28.73
CA ALA A 329 -5.16 -10.13 -29.32
C ALA A 329 -5.59 -10.30 -30.81
N PRO A 330 -6.73 -9.72 -31.22
CA PRO A 330 -7.24 -9.86 -32.58
C PRO A 330 -6.55 -8.89 -33.56
N ILE A 331 -5.22 -9.02 -33.69
CA ILE A 331 -4.37 -8.24 -34.59
C ILE A 331 -4.69 -8.55 -36.06
N GLN A 332 -4.84 -7.50 -36.87
CA GLN A 332 -5.17 -7.58 -38.30
C GLN A 332 -3.97 -8.03 -39.13
N ASP A 333 -2.78 -7.46 -38.88
CA ASP A 333 -1.53 -7.91 -39.50
C ASP A 333 -1.18 -9.34 -39.04
N GLN A 334 -1.31 -10.32 -39.94
CA GLN A 334 -1.12 -11.73 -39.60
C GLN A 334 0.34 -12.12 -39.37
N ASP A 335 1.28 -11.40 -39.99
CA ASP A 335 2.71 -11.66 -39.80
C ASP A 335 3.12 -11.16 -38.40
N LEU A 336 2.74 -9.92 -38.05
CA LEU A 336 2.98 -9.37 -36.71
C LEU A 336 2.24 -10.14 -35.62
N LYS A 337 1.02 -10.63 -35.88
CA LYS A 337 0.32 -11.53 -34.95
C LYS A 337 1.13 -12.79 -34.65
N GLY A 338 1.75 -13.38 -35.67
CA GLY A 338 2.63 -14.54 -35.52
C GLY A 338 3.91 -14.23 -34.73
N GLU A 339 4.54 -13.09 -35.03
CA GLU A 339 5.73 -12.60 -34.30
C GLU A 339 5.41 -12.36 -32.81
N LEU A 340 4.33 -11.64 -32.51
CA LEU A 340 3.87 -11.38 -31.13
C LEU A 340 3.55 -12.68 -30.38
N PHE A 341 2.85 -13.62 -31.03
CA PHE A 341 2.54 -14.91 -30.42
C PHE A 341 3.82 -15.68 -30.04
N ASN A 342 4.80 -15.69 -30.94
CA ASN A 342 6.07 -16.38 -30.73
C ASN A 342 6.88 -15.72 -29.61
N GLU A 343 7.08 -14.41 -29.64
CA GLU A 343 7.87 -13.73 -28.60
C GLU A 343 7.19 -13.79 -27.22
N ALA A 344 5.86 -13.67 -27.15
CA ALA A 344 5.13 -13.85 -25.89
C ALA A 344 5.27 -15.27 -25.33
N SER A 345 5.24 -16.29 -26.19
CA SER A 345 5.45 -17.69 -25.77
C SER A 345 6.88 -17.92 -25.28
N LEU A 346 7.87 -17.37 -25.98
CA LEU A 346 9.28 -17.48 -25.59
C LEU A 346 9.59 -16.71 -24.31
N LEU A 347 8.95 -15.56 -24.09
CA LEU A 347 9.05 -14.83 -22.82
C LEU A 347 8.52 -15.68 -21.65
N GLN A 348 7.34 -16.30 -21.79
CA GLN A 348 6.78 -17.19 -20.77
C GLN A 348 7.70 -18.38 -20.49
N ASP A 349 8.33 -18.96 -21.53
CA ASP A 349 9.30 -20.05 -21.37
C ASP A 349 10.55 -19.60 -20.61
N GLU A 350 11.09 -18.40 -20.90
CA GLU A 350 12.25 -17.87 -20.16
C GLU A 350 11.88 -17.51 -18.72
N MET A 351 10.69 -16.95 -18.49
CA MET A 351 10.21 -16.68 -17.13
C MET A 351 10.00 -17.96 -16.32
N ALA A 352 9.42 -19.01 -16.93
CA ALA A 352 9.28 -20.30 -16.27
C ALA A 352 10.64 -20.92 -15.88
N LYS A 353 11.69 -20.66 -16.66
CA LYS A 353 13.07 -21.10 -16.33
C LYS A 353 13.71 -20.25 -15.23
N SER A 354 13.36 -18.96 -15.13
CA SER A 354 13.87 -18.08 -14.07
C SER A 354 13.20 -18.36 -12.72
N LEU A 355 11.95 -18.85 -12.69
CA LEU A 355 11.25 -19.13 -11.44
C LEU A 355 11.89 -20.31 -10.69
N VAL A 356 12.36 -20.01 -9.47
CA VAL A 356 12.89 -20.99 -8.52
C VAL A 356 11.76 -21.62 -7.71
N ALA A 357 10.81 -20.79 -7.29
CA ALA A 357 9.54 -21.16 -6.67
C ALA A 357 8.58 -19.97 -6.78
N ASN A 358 7.28 -20.24 -6.81
CA ASN A 358 6.25 -19.22 -6.70
C ASN A 358 5.06 -19.74 -5.92
N TYR A 359 4.42 -18.83 -5.19
CA TYR A 359 3.21 -19.05 -4.44
C TYR A 359 2.20 -17.96 -4.78
N GLY A 360 0.96 -18.36 -4.95
CA GLY A 360 -0.19 -17.49 -4.99
C GLY A 360 -1.36 -18.19 -4.33
N ASN A 361 -2.06 -17.48 -3.46
CA ASN A 361 -3.28 -18.00 -2.83
C ASN A 361 -4.40 -18.18 -3.87
N ASP A 362 -5.59 -18.58 -3.42
CA ASP A 362 -6.73 -18.82 -4.31
C ASP A 362 -7.16 -17.59 -5.14
N ALA A 363 -6.87 -16.37 -4.68
CA ALA A 363 -7.17 -15.13 -5.40
C ALA A 363 -6.15 -14.83 -6.52
N TYR A 364 -4.94 -15.39 -6.44
CA TYR A 364 -3.84 -15.12 -7.36
C TYR A 364 -3.19 -16.40 -7.88
N LYS A 365 -4.00 -17.32 -8.43
CA LYS A 365 -3.51 -18.59 -8.95
C LYS A 365 -2.50 -18.38 -10.08
N GLY A 366 -1.32 -18.97 -9.94
CA GLY A 366 -0.25 -18.84 -10.93
C GLY A 366 0.53 -17.53 -10.84
N ALA A 367 0.36 -16.74 -9.77
CA ALA A 367 1.18 -15.55 -9.53
C ALA A 367 2.66 -15.88 -9.64
N ALA A 368 3.36 -15.17 -10.52
CA ALA A 368 4.79 -15.28 -10.72
C ALA A 368 5.43 -13.91 -10.52
N LEU A 369 5.43 -13.08 -11.56
CA LEU A 369 6.04 -11.75 -11.52
C LEU A 369 5.05 -10.73 -12.02
N SER A 370 5.05 -9.56 -11.40
CA SER A 370 4.40 -8.39 -11.95
C SER A 370 5.32 -7.63 -12.91
N MET A 371 4.75 -6.83 -13.80
CA MET A 371 5.45 -5.81 -14.57
C MET A 371 4.66 -4.50 -14.54
N PHE A 372 5.35 -3.37 -14.64
CA PHE A 372 4.68 -2.08 -14.77
C PHE A 372 4.24 -1.86 -16.21
N LEU A 373 2.95 -1.56 -16.38
CA LEU A 373 2.38 -1.17 -17.66
C LEU A 373 1.67 0.19 -17.48
N PRO A 374 2.26 1.28 -17.98
CA PRO A 374 1.65 2.60 -17.89
C PRO A 374 0.45 2.72 -18.84
N VAL A 375 -0.71 2.32 -18.32
CA VAL A 375 -1.97 2.37 -19.07
C VAL A 375 -2.74 3.68 -18.85
N GLU A 376 -2.31 4.50 -17.89
CA GLU A 376 -2.82 5.86 -17.64
C GLU A 376 -1.72 6.91 -17.85
N LYS A 377 -2.06 8.02 -18.52
CA LYS A 377 -1.06 9.05 -18.89
C LYS A 377 -0.52 9.81 -17.67
N LEU A 378 -1.42 10.22 -16.78
CA LEU A 378 -1.06 11.04 -15.61
C LEU A 378 -0.17 10.27 -14.63
N SER A 379 -0.42 8.97 -14.45
CA SER A 379 0.40 8.09 -13.62
C SER A 379 1.76 7.78 -14.26
N PHE A 380 1.85 7.71 -15.59
CA PHE A 380 3.13 7.54 -16.27
C PHE A 380 4.00 8.78 -16.18
N GLU A 381 3.47 9.96 -16.49
CA GLU A 381 4.24 11.23 -16.41
C GLU A 381 4.78 11.48 -14.99
N THR A 382 4.01 11.12 -13.96
CA THR A 382 4.40 11.28 -12.55
C THR A 382 5.41 10.23 -12.07
N THR A 383 5.49 9.05 -12.72
CA THR A 383 6.41 7.98 -12.32
C THR A 383 7.60 7.78 -13.26
N LEU A 384 7.57 8.39 -14.45
CA LEU A 384 8.59 8.28 -15.49
C LEU A 384 9.98 8.69 -15.00
N ALA A 385 10.06 9.73 -14.16
CA ALA A 385 11.32 10.21 -13.61
C ALA A 385 12.06 9.12 -12.81
N GLY A 386 11.34 8.27 -12.07
CA GLY A 386 11.92 7.13 -11.37
C GLY A 386 12.12 5.90 -12.27
N TYR A 387 11.14 5.64 -13.16
CA TYR A 387 11.15 4.45 -14.01
C TYR A 387 12.29 4.45 -15.05
N GLN A 388 12.64 5.62 -15.61
CA GLN A 388 13.67 5.73 -16.65
C GLN A 388 15.10 5.37 -16.21
N HIS A 389 15.33 5.28 -14.90
CA HIS A 389 16.63 4.95 -14.33
C HIS A 389 16.84 3.45 -14.11
N LEU A 390 15.81 2.64 -14.35
CA LEU A 390 15.89 1.19 -14.20
C LEU A 390 16.51 0.54 -15.43
N ASP A 391 17.33 -0.49 -15.21
CA ASP A 391 17.95 -1.22 -16.32
C ASP A 391 16.93 -1.90 -17.25
N ALA A 392 15.76 -2.24 -16.72
CA ALA A 392 14.67 -2.84 -17.48
C ALA A 392 13.95 -1.82 -18.39
N PHE A 393 14.14 -0.51 -18.17
CA PHE A 393 13.35 0.54 -18.80
C PHE A 393 13.24 0.39 -20.31
N ASP A 394 14.36 0.28 -21.03
CA ASP A 394 14.33 0.19 -22.50
C ASP A 394 13.67 -1.10 -23.01
N SER A 395 13.67 -2.16 -22.21
CA SER A 395 13.13 -3.47 -22.59
C SER A 395 11.62 -3.59 -22.36
N VAL A 396 11.07 -2.93 -21.33
CA VAL A 396 9.64 -3.00 -20.99
C VAL A 396 8.87 -1.71 -21.27
N SER A 397 9.54 -0.62 -21.68
CA SER A 397 8.89 0.64 -22.05
C SER A 397 8.33 0.69 -23.47
N PHE A 398 7.94 -0.43 -24.08
CA PHE A 398 7.34 -0.44 -25.43
C PHE A 398 6.01 0.32 -25.57
N LEU A 399 5.46 0.83 -24.48
CA LEU A 399 4.31 1.74 -24.47
C LEU A 399 4.71 3.23 -24.58
N LYS A 400 6.01 3.54 -24.75
CA LYS A 400 6.60 4.89 -24.70
C LYS A 400 6.28 5.81 -25.89
N ASP A 401 5.83 5.27 -27.04
CA ASP A 401 5.73 6.04 -28.30
C ASP A 401 4.33 6.13 -28.93
N SER A 402 3.29 5.62 -28.26
CA SER A 402 1.93 5.71 -28.79
C SER A 402 1.24 6.99 -28.35
N GLN A 403 0.63 7.67 -29.32
CA GLN A 403 -0.31 8.77 -29.15
C GLN A 403 -1.35 8.44 -28.05
N TYR A 404 -1.12 8.90 -26.82
CA TYR A 404 -2.09 8.77 -25.72
C TYR A 404 -3.35 9.55 -26.07
N PRO A 405 -4.52 8.89 -26.12
CA PRO A 405 -5.41 8.99 -24.97
C PRO A 405 -6.25 7.71 -24.76
N PHE A 406 -6.19 7.07 -23.60
CA PHE A 406 -7.26 6.12 -23.24
C PHE A 406 -7.63 6.26 -21.76
N GLU A 407 -8.88 6.72 -21.55
CA GLU A 407 -9.73 6.23 -20.49
C GLU A 407 -10.17 4.81 -20.88
N PHE A 408 -9.97 3.82 -20.01
CA PHE A 408 -10.64 2.54 -20.19
C PHE A 408 -12.14 2.74 -20.08
N HIS A 409 -12.88 2.57 -21.18
CA HIS A 409 -14.28 2.19 -21.07
C HIS A 409 -14.32 0.73 -20.65
N GLU A 410 -14.75 0.46 -19.41
CA GLU A 410 -14.84 -0.89 -18.85
C GLU A 410 -15.57 -1.84 -19.82
N MET A 411 -14.88 -2.93 -20.20
CA MET A 411 -15.50 -4.05 -20.90
C MET A 411 -16.52 -4.73 -19.96
N SER A 412 -17.71 -5.04 -20.50
CA SER A 412 -18.82 -5.56 -19.71
C SER A 412 -18.56 -6.95 -19.10
N PRO A 413 -19.24 -7.34 -18.00
CA PRO A 413 -18.88 -8.48 -17.14
C PRO A 413 -19.19 -9.88 -17.69
N ALA A 414 -19.31 -10.04 -19.01
CA ALA A 414 -19.80 -11.27 -19.62
C ALA A 414 -18.67 -12.22 -20.01
N MET A 415 -17.85 -12.70 -19.06
CA MET A 415 -17.12 -13.99 -19.15
C MET A 415 -16.34 -14.37 -17.88
N ALA A 416 -16.95 -14.28 -16.68
CA ALA A 416 -16.42 -14.93 -15.48
C ALA A 416 -16.88 -16.41 -15.40
N ALA A 417 -15.92 -17.33 -15.29
CA ALA A 417 -16.13 -18.75 -14.99
C ALA A 417 -16.68 -18.96 -13.55
N PRO A 418 -17.22 -20.15 -13.20
CA PRO A 418 -18.30 -20.29 -12.23
C PRO A 418 -17.87 -20.11 -10.76
N GLN A 419 -18.72 -19.41 -10.02
CA GLN A 419 -18.67 -19.22 -8.57
C GLN A 419 -18.55 -20.58 -7.82
N MET A 420 -17.49 -20.73 -7.00
CA MET A 420 -17.42 -21.77 -5.97
C MET A 420 -17.62 -21.13 -4.60
N GLY A 421 -18.40 -21.82 -3.76
CA GLY A 421 -18.93 -21.33 -2.48
C GLY A 421 -17.90 -21.10 -1.36
N PRO A 422 -18.35 -20.64 -0.20
CA PRO A 422 -17.49 -20.13 0.87
C PRO A 422 -16.63 -21.24 1.49
N ALA A 423 -15.33 -20.97 1.63
CA ALA A 423 -14.38 -21.84 2.32
C ALA A 423 -14.58 -21.78 3.86
N PRO A 424 -14.32 -22.88 4.60
CA PRO A 424 -14.67 -22.99 6.01
C PRO A 424 -13.60 -22.40 6.94
N SER A 425 -14.07 -21.80 8.03
CA SER A 425 -13.26 -21.26 9.13
C SER A 425 -12.85 -22.35 10.12
N GLU A 426 -11.62 -22.29 10.65
CA GLU A 426 -11.29 -22.88 11.95
C GLU A 426 -10.27 -22.03 12.73
N THR A 427 -10.46 -22.05 14.04
CA THR A 427 -10.01 -21.11 15.09
C THR A 427 -9.07 -21.80 16.08
N ASN A 428 -8.16 -21.05 16.73
CA ASN A 428 -8.24 -20.79 18.19
C ASN A 428 -7.10 -19.90 18.72
N GLY A 429 -7.48 -18.87 19.48
CA GLY A 429 -6.59 -18.02 20.28
C GLY A 429 -7.30 -16.95 21.10
N THR A 430 -8.52 -16.59 20.71
CA THR A 430 -9.57 -15.87 21.47
C THR A 430 -10.86 -16.11 20.69
N PRO A 431 -12.06 -16.22 21.32
CA PRO A 431 -13.29 -16.38 20.55
C PRO A 431 -13.39 -15.22 19.57
N PRO A 432 -13.61 -15.45 18.27
CA PRO A 432 -13.92 -14.35 17.36
C PRO A 432 -15.12 -13.62 17.97
N PRO A 433 -15.07 -12.29 18.06
CA PRO A 433 -16.17 -11.54 18.63
C PRO A 433 -17.48 -11.85 17.85
N PRO A 434 -18.63 -11.94 18.53
CA PRO A 434 -19.87 -12.44 17.94
C PRO A 434 -20.29 -11.56 16.76
N PRO A 435 -20.80 -12.08 15.64
CA PRO A 435 -21.15 -11.26 14.47
C PRO A 435 -22.07 -10.09 14.85
N VAL A 436 -21.94 -8.98 14.14
CA VAL A 436 -22.78 -7.80 14.42
C VAL A 436 -24.20 -8.10 13.99
N THR A 437 -25.14 -7.91 14.92
CA THR A 437 -26.57 -8.04 14.72
C THR A 437 -27.25 -6.78 15.24
N SER A 438 -28.49 -6.54 14.81
CA SER A 438 -29.33 -5.48 15.37
C SER A 438 -29.43 -5.55 16.91
N GLU A 439 -29.41 -6.76 17.48
CA GLU A 439 -29.51 -6.97 18.93
C GLU A 439 -28.23 -6.61 19.71
N ASN A 440 -27.05 -6.64 19.06
CA ASN A 440 -25.77 -6.42 19.72
C ASN A 440 -24.95 -5.23 19.16
N SER A 441 -25.50 -4.46 18.22
CA SER A 441 -24.83 -3.32 17.57
C SER A 441 -24.31 -2.29 18.58
N GLN A 442 -25.06 -2.01 19.64
CA GLN A 442 -24.62 -1.09 20.70
C GLN A 442 -23.37 -1.59 21.42
N TRP A 443 -23.29 -2.90 21.75
CA TRP A 443 -22.10 -3.44 22.41
C TRP A 443 -20.86 -3.31 21.53
N TRP A 444 -21.04 -3.57 20.23
CA TRP A 444 -19.99 -3.47 19.23
C TRP A 444 -19.48 -2.04 19.03
N VAL A 445 -20.40 -1.08 18.94
CA VAL A 445 -20.06 0.34 18.89
C VAL A 445 -19.31 0.76 20.16
N ASN A 446 -19.79 0.39 21.34
CA ASN A 446 -19.14 0.75 22.60
C ASN A 446 -17.71 0.20 22.67
N LYS A 447 -17.50 -1.02 22.18
CA LYS A 447 -16.16 -1.61 22.08
C LYS A 447 -15.28 -0.86 21.07
N LEU A 448 -15.77 -0.61 19.86
CA LEU A 448 -15.03 0.12 18.83
C LEU A 448 -14.61 1.51 19.33
N VAL A 449 -15.56 2.31 19.83
CA VAL A 449 -15.27 3.67 20.29
C VAL A 449 -14.23 3.59 21.42
N LYS A 450 -14.32 2.59 22.30
CA LYS A 450 -13.34 2.39 23.37
C LYS A 450 -11.95 2.10 22.82
N ASP A 451 -11.84 1.19 21.87
CA ASP A 451 -10.57 0.80 21.28
C ASP A 451 -9.93 1.99 20.53
N VAL A 452 -10.72 2.76 19.77
CA VAL A 452 -10.27 3.96 19.05
C VAL A 452 -9.84 5.07 20.01
N VAL A 453 -10.58 5.26 21.11
CA VAL A 453 -10.23 6.23 22.15
C VAL A 453 -8.96 5.83 22.87
N ASP A 454 -8.82 4.54 23.23
CA ASP A 454 -7.63 4.03 23.89
C ASP A 454 -6.40 4.19 22.99
N GLN A 455 -6.54 3.92 21.69
CA GLN A 455 -5.51 4.13 20.68
C GLN A 455 -5.17 5.61 20.49
N THR A 456 -6.18 6.46 20.30
CA THR A 456 -6.01 7.91 20.08
C THR A 456 -5.40 8.59 21.30
N ALA A 457 -5.84 8.22 22.52
CA ALA A 457 -5.27 8.67 23.78
C ALA A 457 -3.79 8.27 23.90
N SER A 458 -3.47 7.02 23.58
CA SER A 458 -2.10 6.51 23.62
C SER A 458 -1.19 7.25 22.64
N GLN A 459 -1.66 7.51 21.41
CA GLN A 459 -0.92 8.25 20.40
C GLN A 459 -0.70 9.72 20.78
N ALA A 460 -1.63 10.31 21.54
CA ALA A 460 -1.55 11.69 22.02
C ALA A 460 -0.79 11.85 23.35
N GLY A 461 -0.26 10.77 23.93
CA GLY A 461 0.42 10.79 25.22
C GLY A 461 -0.50 11.09 26.41
N VAL A 462 -1.80 10.83 26.28
CA VAL A 462 -2.80 10.99 27.34
C VAL A 462 -2.77 9.74 28.23
N HIS A 463 -2.14 9.86 29.39
CA HIS A 463 -2.05 8.78 30.39
C HIS A 463 -3.03 9.04 31.55
N THR A 464 -4.27 8.60 31.39
CA THR A 464 -5.26 8.66 32.46
C THR A 464 -5.13 7.47 33.40
N GLU A 465 -4.43 7.66 34.52
CA GLU A 465 -4.45 6.69 35.62
C GLU A 465 -5.72 6.89 36.47
N GLY A 466 -6.72 6.01 36.29
CA GLY A 466 -7.83 5.85 37.25
C GLY A 466 -9.16 6.56 36.93
N GLY A 467 -9.35 7.13 35.74
CA GLY A 467 -10.61 7.75 35.31
C GLY A 467 -11.65 6.77 34.73
N THR A 468 -12.91 7.18 34.71
CA THR A 468 -13.99 6.52 33.95
C THR A 468 -13.75 6.64 32.44
N TYR A 469 -14.34 5.72 31.66
CA TYR A 469 -14.19 5.72 30.20
C TYR A 469 -14.63 7.05 29.55
N THR A 470 -15.70 7.67 30.06
CA THR A 470 -16.19 8.97 29.60
C THR A 470 -15.20 10.09 29.87
N GLU A 471 -14.49 10.06 31.01
CA GLU A 471 -13.44 11.03 31.33
C GLU A 471 -12.23 10.86 30.39
N LYS A 472 -11.84 9.61 30.13
CA LYS A 472 -10.75 9.31 29.17
C LYS A 472 -11.11 9.77 27.76
N LEU A 473 -12.33 9.51 27.30
CA LEU A 473 -12.84 9.96 26.01
C LEU A 473 -12.88 11.51 25.93
N ALA A 474 -13.30 12.20 26.99
CA ALA A 474 -13.30 13.66 27.04
C ALA A 474 -11.90 14.27 27.07
N GLU A 475 -10.97 13.69 27.82
CA GLU A 475 -9.57 14.15 27.87
C GLU A 475 -8.84 13.89 26.56
N THR A 476 -9.12 12.76 25.91
CA THR A 476 -8.62 12.46 24.56
C THR A 476 -9.14 13.50 23.58
N ALA A 477 -10.45 13.77 23.56
CA ALA A 477 -11.04 14.78 22.70
C ALA A 477 -10.47 16.19 22.95
N ALA A 478 -10.19 16.54 24.21
CA ALA A 478 -9.57 17.82 24.56
C ALA A 478 -8.11 17.92 24.10
N THR A 479 -7.40 16.78 24.01
CA THR A 479 -5.99 16.73 23.64
C THR A 479 -5.77 16.68 22.13
N VAL A 480 -6.47 15.79 21.42
CA VAL A 480 -6.31 15.65 19.95
C VAL A 480 -7.21 16.59 19.16
N GLY A 481 -8.18 17.22 19.82
CA GLY A 481 -9.25 17.97 19.17
C GLY A 481 -10.42 17.06 18.80
N LYS A 482 -11.64 17.58 18.96
CA LYS A 482 -12.87 16.86 18.66
C LYS A 482 -12.94 16.40 17.21
N ASP A 483 -12.45 17.21 16.27
CA ASP A 483 -12.49 16.92 14.83
C ASP A 483 -11.60 15.73 14.46
N GLN A 484 -10.41 15.63 15.05
CA GLN A 484 -9.50 14.51 14.81
C GLN A 484 -10.06 13.21 15.41
N LEU A 485 -10.59 13.28 16.63
CA LEU A 485 -11.23 12.13 17.27
C LEU A 485 -12.46 11.67 16.48
N ALA A 486 -13.27 12.62 15.99
CA ALA A 486 -14.41 12.38 15.13
C ALA A 486 -14.02 11.65 13.84
N GLN A 487 -12.94 12.06 13.18
CA GLN A 487 -12.41 11.40 11.98
C GLN A 487 -11.93 9.97 12.28
N ASN A 488 -11.16 9.78 13.35
CA ASN A 488 -10.66 8.45 13.73
C ASN A 488 -11.80 7.46 14.00
N VAL A 489 -12.84 7.91 14.72
CA VAL A 489 -14.00 7.05 15.03
C VAL A 489 -14.81 6.75 13.77
N ALA A 490 -15.06 7.72 12.90
CA ALA A 490 -15.80 7.52 11.67
C ALA A 490 -15.09 6.53 10.72
N GLN A 491 -13.77 6.68 10.55
CA GLN A 491 -12.97 5.79 9.71
C GLN A 491 -12.95 4.35 10.24
N ALA A 492 -12.72 4.19 11.55
CA ALA A 492 -12.66 2.87 12.17
C ALA A 492 -14.02 2.16 12.15
N ALA A 493 -15.12 2.90 12.37
CA ALA A 493 -16.48 2.37 12.26
C ALA A 493 -16.80 1.90 10.83
N GLY A 494 -16.48 2.73 9.84
CA GLY A 494 -16.67 2.42 8.44
C GLY A 494 -15.92 1.17 7.99
N GLN A 495 -14.69 1.01 8.46
CA GLN A 495 -13.88 -0.17 8.14
C GLN A 495 -14.36 -1.42 8.86
N GLN A 496 -14.65 -1.33 10.17
CA GLN A 496 -14.95 -2.52 10.98
C GLN A 496 -16.31 -3.14 10.67
N PHE A 497 -17.30 -2.33 10.31
CA PHE A 497 -18.67 -2.79 10.20
C PHE A 497 -19.15 -3.12 8.79
N ALA A 498 -18.45 -2.64 7.76
CA ALA A 498 -18.88 -2.84 6.38
C ALA A 498 -18.96 -4.32 5.98
N ASP A 499 -17.94 -5.12 6.30
CA ASP A 499 -17.93 -6.55 5.98
C ASP A 499 -19.04 -7.30 6.72
N GLN A 500 -19.32 -6.91 7.96
CA GLN A 500 -20.37 -7.49 8.79
C GLN A 500 -21.75 -7.17 8.22
N VAL A 501 -21.99 -5.91 7.84
CA VAL A 501 -23.21 -5.44 7.17
C VAL A 501 -23.40 -6.15 5.83
N ALA A 502 -22.34 -6.28 5.02
CA ALA A 502 -22.38 -6.92 3.72
C ALA A 502 -22.62 -8.44 3.80
N SER A 503 -22.21 -9.07 4.90
CA SER A 503 -22.37 -10.51 5.17
C SER A 503 -23.73 -10.92 5.73
N ALA A 504 -24.63 -9.97 5.98
CA ALA A 504 -25.96 -10.26 6.50
C ALA A 504 -26.75 -11.20 5.57
N THR A 505 -27.65 -11.99 6.16
CA THR A 505 -28.40 -13.04 5.46
C THR A 505 -29.27 -12.53 4.31
N ASP A 506 -29.64 -11.25 4.34
CA ASP A 506 -30.40 -10.56 3.31
C ASP A 506 -30.22 -9.04 3.38
N LYS A 507 -30.62 -8.34 2.31
CA LYS A 507 -30.46 -6.89 2.12
C LYS A 507 -31.18 -6.06 3.20
N ASN A 508 -32.32 -6.53 3.73
CA ASN A 508 -33.06 -5.80 4.76
C ASN A 508 -32.36 -5.92 6.10
N THR A 509 -31.87 -7.12 6.44
CA THR A 509 -31.06 -7.33 7.64
C THR A 509 -29.76 -6.52 7.58
N ALA A 510 -29.11 -6.43 6.42
CA ALA A 510 -27.94 -5.56 6.21
C ALA A 510 -28.29 -4.08 6.51
N GLY A 511 -29.40 -3.59 5.94
CA GLY A 511 -29.85 -2.22 6.16
C GLY A 511 -30.19 -1.94 7.63
N GLN A 512 -30.85 -2.86 8.32
CA GLN A 512 -31.18 -2.73 9.74
C GLN A 512 -29.91 -2.62 10.60
N ILE A 513 -28.94 -3.52 10.40
CA ILE A 513 -27.67 -3.49 11.13
C ILE A 513 -26.94 -2.16 10.91
N ALA A 514 -26.88 -1.66 9.66
CA ALA A 514 -26.23 -0.40 9.35
C ALA A 514 -26.92 0.81 10.01
N GLY A 515 -28.26 0.83 10.03
CA GLY A 515 -29.04 1.84 10.75
C GLY A 515 -28.81 1.79 12.27
N ASP A 516 -28.80 0.60 12.85
CA ASP A 516 -28.59 0.40 14.29
C ASP A 516 -27.19 0.83 14.74
N ILE A 517 -26.15 0.54 13.93
CA ILE A 517 -24.78 1.04 14.16
C ILE A 517 -24.74 2.56 14.12
N THR A 518 -25.38 3.17 13.12
CA THR A 518 -25.42 4.62 12.95
C THR A 518 -26.04 5.31 14.17
N ASN A 519 -27.16 4.78 14.66
CA ASN A 519 -27.84 5.30 15.85
C ASN A 519 -27.01 5.07 17.13
N ALA A 520 -26.42 3.88 17.27
CA ALA A 520 -25.58 3.54 18.42
C ALA A 520 -24.33 4.43 18.52
N LEU A 521 -23.72 4.80 17.40
CA LEU A 521 -22.56 5.71 17.35
C LEU A 521 -22.92 7.10 17.85
N ALA A 522 -24.04 7.67 17.35
CA ALA A 522 -24.50 8.97 17.81
C ALA A 522 -24.82 8.95 19.32
N GLN A 523 -25.47 7.87 19.80
CA GLN A 523 -25.80 7.72 21.21
C GLN A 523 -24.55 7.63 22.10
N GLU A 524 -23.57 6.82 21.71
CA GLU A 524 -22.36 6.59 22.52
C GLU A 524 -21.46 7.83 22.60
N LEU A 525 -21.40 8.63 21.54
CA LEU A 525 -20.54 9.81 21.46
C LEU A 525 -21.18 11.09 22.03
N THR A 526 -22.52 11.15 22.10
CA THR A 526 -23.27 12.33 22.56
C THR A 526 -22.81 12.86 23.94
N PRO A 527 -22.57 12.02 24.97
CA PRO A 527 -22.13 12.50 26.28
C PRO A 527 -20.81 13.26 26.29
N VAL A 528 -19.98 13.11 25.25
CA VAL A 528 -18.64 13.72 25.19
C VAL A 528 -18.48 14.76 24.09
N LEU A 529 -18.94 14.46 22.88
CA LEU A 529 -18.78 15.37 21.76
C LEU A 529 -19.83 16.49 21.77
N GLY A 530 -21.00 16.22 22.35
CA GLY A 530 -22.20 17.01 22.14
C GLY A 530 -23.12 16.33 21.13
N ALA A 531 -24.42 16.63 21.21
CA ALA A 531 -25.42 15.97 20.38
C ALA A 531 -25.28 16.30 18.89
N GLN A 532 -24.69 17.43 18.52
CA GLN A 532 -24.51 17.83 17.13
C GLN A 532 -23.31 17.09 16.51
N GLU A 533 -22.15 17.21 17.14
CA GLU A 533 -20.90 16.59 16.68
C GLU A 533 -20.99 15.07 16.67
N ALA A 534 -21.71 14.46 17.63
CA ALA A 534 -21.94 13.01 17.63
C ALA A 534 -22.76 12.53 16.41
N LYS A 535 -23.72 13.34 15.95
CA LYS A 535 -24.50 13.03 14.74
C LYS A 535 -23.66 13.15 13.48
N GLU A 536 -22.77 14.14 13.42
CA GLU A 536 -21.83 14.32 12.30
C GLU A 536 -20.86 13.14 12.19
N VAL A 537 -20.36 12.63 13.32
CA VAL A 537 -19.53 11.42 13.33
C VAL A 537 -20.32 10.19 12.88
N ALA A 538 -21.54 10.03 13.37
CA ALA A 538 -22.41 8.93 12.97
C ALA A 538 -22.72 8.99 11.47
N ALA A 539 -23.00 10.17 10.92
CA ALA A 539 -23.24 10.39 9.50
C ALA A 539 -22.02 10.03 8.64
N LYS A 540 -20.82 10.47 9.03
CA LYS A 540 -19.56 10.12 8.32
C LYS A 540 -19.26 8.62 8.37
N ALA A 541 -19.48 7.98 9.52
CA ALA A 541 -19.36 6.52 9.62
C ALA A 541 -20.36 5.82 8.70
N ALA A 542 -21.59 6.33 8.64
CA ALA A 542 -22.65 5.84 7.77
C ALA A 542 -22.29 5.96 6.27
N GLU A 543 -21.75 7.10 5.85
CA GLU A 543 -21.23 7.32 4.49
C GLU A 543 -20.21 6.24 4.11
N GLN A 544 -19.27 5.97 5.02
CA GLN A 544 -18.23 4.97 4.83
C GLN A 544 -18.78 3.53 4.83
N ILE A 545 -19.75 3.21 5.68
CA ILE A 545 -20.43 1.90 5.69
C ILE A 545 -21.16 1.67 4.35
N VAL A 546 -21.84 2.68 3.83
CA VAL A 546 -22.53 2.59 2.53
C VAL A 546 -21.51 2.36 1.41
N ALA A 547 -20.43 3.15 1.37
CA ALA A 547 -19.39 3.05 0.33
C ALA A 547 -18.68 1.69 0.35
N ASN A 548 -18.31 1.21 1.55
CA ASN A 548 -17.68 -0.10 1.70
C ASN A 548 -18.66 -1.24 1.43
N THR A 549 -19.93 -1.12 1.83
CA THR A 549 -20.97 -2.12 1.47
C THR A 549 -21.19 -2.17 -0.03
N ALA A 550 -21.18 -1.02 -0.71
CA ALA A 550 -21.27 -0.97 -2.17
C ALA A 550 -20.10 -1.66 -2.86
N THR A 551 -18.94 -1.71 -2.21
CA THR A 551 -17.76 -2.43 -2.70
C THR A 551 -17.89 -3.94 -2.49
N VAL A 552 -18.38 -4.38 -1.33
CA VAL A 552 -18.43 -5.81 -0.94
C VAL A 552 -19.70 -6.49 -1.44
N ASN A 553 -20.84 -5.81 -1.38
CA ASN A 553 -22.16 -6.29 -1.76
C ASN A 553 -23.00 -5.15 -2.37
N PRO A 554 -22.75 -4.78 -3.64
CA PRO A 554 -23.46 -3.69 -4.34
C PRO A 554 -24.97 -3.86 -4.35
N ASP A 555 -25.41 -5.11 -4.25
CA ASP A 555 -26.80 -5.52 -4.22
C ASP A 555 -27.52 -5.06 -2.95
N SER A 556 -26.83 -5.08 -1.81
CA SER A 556 -27.36 -4.61 -0.51
C SER A 556 -27.22 -3.11 -0.31
N ALA A 557 -26.33 -2.45 -1.06
CA ALA A 557 -26.01 -1.04 -0.89
C ALA A 557 -27.23 -0.10 -1.01
N PRO A 558 -28.20 -0.29 -1.91
CA PRO A 558 -29.42 0.52 -1.93
C PRO A 558 -30.24 0.45 -0.63
N GLU A 559 -30.45 -0.75 -0.07
CA GLU A 559 -31.24 -0.89 1.16
C GLU A 559 -30.45 -0.38 2.38
N VAL A 560 -29.14 -0.61 2.40
CA VAL A 560 -28.24 -0.02 3.42
C VAL A 560 -28.25 1.50 3.37
N THR A 561 -28.14 2.09 2.17
CA THR A 561 -28.24 3.54 1.94
C THR A 561 -29.54 4.09 2.48
N LYS A 562 -30.66 3.45 2.15
CA LYS A 562 -31.99 3.86 2.59
C LYS A 562 -32.11 3.86 4.11
N GLN A 563 -31.66 2.81 4.79
CA GLN A 563 -31.78 2.69 6.24
C GLN A 563 -30.85 3.64 6.99
N VAL A 564 -29.64 3.84 6.48
CA VAL A 564 -28.67 4.82 7.01
C VAL A 564 -29.20 6.23 6.84
N VAL A 565 -29.71 6.61 5.66
CA VAL A 565 -30.32 7.92 5.41
C VAL A 565 -31.52 8.15 6.32
N ASN A 566 -32.38 7.14 6.51
CA ASN A 566 -33.49 7.25 7.45
C ASN A 566 -33.03 7.46 8.89
N SER A 567 -31.96 6.78 9.31
CA SER A 567 -31.38 6.92 10.65
C SER A 567 -30.78 8.31 10.84
N VAL A 568 -30.00 8.81 9.87
CA VAL A 568 -29.49 10.19 9.88
C VAL A 568 -30.64 11.19 9.93
N ALA A 569 -31.66 11.01 9.11
CA ALA A 569 -32.82 11.88 9.09
C ALA A 569 -33.64 11.84 10.40
N ASP A 570 -33.75 10.69 11.07
CA ASP A 570 -34.40 10.58 12.39
C ASP A 570 -33.60 11.26 13.51
N MET A 571 -32.27 11.32 13.38
CA MET A 571 -31.42 12.10 14.29
C MET A 571 -31.58 13.62 14.09
N THR A 572 -32.05 14.08 12.93
CA THR A 572 -32.01 15.50 12.51
C THR A 572 -33.21 16.37 12.91
N VAL A 573 -34.20 15.84 13.63
CA VAL A 573 -35.49 16.53 13.78
C VAL A 573 -35.39 17.83 14.60
N GLN A 574 -35.84 18.95 14.00
CA GLN A 574 -36.14 20.31 14.53
C GLN A 574 -35.09 21.44 14.52
N ASP A 575 -33.95 21.32 13.83
CA ASP A 575 -32.96 22.42 13.70
C ASP A 575 -32.53 22.64 12.24
N ALA A 576 -32.29 23.89 11.83
CA ALA A 576 -31.83 24.26 10.49
C ALA A 576 -30.45 23.68 10.17
N ASN A 577 -29.57 23.57 11.17
CA ASN A 577 -28.25 22.94 11.03
C ASN A 577 -28.34 21.45 10.68
N ASN A 578 -29.46 20.81 11.03
CA ASN A 578 -29.64 19.39 10.78
C ASN A 578 -30.15 19.08 9.35
N GLN A 579 -30.78 20.04 8.68
CA GLN A 579 -31.10 19.92 7.25
C GLN A 579 -29.86 20.00 6.38
N GLU A 580 -28.89 20.83 6.78
CA GLU A 580 -27.59 20.92 6.13
C GLU A 580 -26.79 19.61 6.25
N LEU A 581 -26.76 19.01 7.45
CA LEU A 581 -26.14 17.70 7.66
C LEU A 581 -26.74 16.62 6.75
N MET A 582 -28.07 16.60 6.59
CA MET A 582 -28.74 15.64 5.70
C MET A 582 -28.36 15.86 4.23
N ALA A 583 -28.31 17.11 3.76
CA ALA A 583 -27.88 17.42 2.40
C ALA A 583 -26.42 17.00 2.15
N GLN A 584 -25.53 17.32 3.09
CA GLN A 584 -24.13 16.89 3.04
C GLN A 584 -23.99 15.37 3.03
N THR A 585 -24.77 14.66 3.85
CA THR A 585 -24.73 13.19 3.91
C THR A 585 -25.12 12.56 2.58
N VAL A 586 -26.14 13.09 1.89
CA VAL A 586 -26.55 12.58 0.57
C VAL A 586 -25.45 12.78 -0.48
N ASP A 587 -24.86 13.97 -0.52
CA ASP A 587 -23.78 14.29 -1.47
C ASP A 587 -22.52 13.47 -1.18
N ASN A 588 -22.20 13.29 0.10
CA ASN A 588 -21.06 12.50 0.54
C ASN A 588 -21.26 11.01 0.26
N ILE A 589 -22.45 10.44 0.48
CA ILE A 589 -22.75 9.03 0.16
C ILE A 589 -22.45 8.76 -1.32
N ALA A 590 -22.87 9.64 -2.22
CA ALA A 590 -22.61 9.51 -3.65
C ALA A 590 -21.10 9.59 -3.96
N ARG A 591 -20.42 10.58 -3.39
CA ARG A 591 -18.99 10.80 -3.58
C ARG A 591 -18.14 9.65 -3.01
N GLU A 592 -18.42 9.22 -1.79
CA GLU A 592 -17.69 8.12 -1.15
C GLU A 592 -17.98 6.79 -1.82
N THR A 593 -19.22 6.53 -2.24
CA THR A 593 -19.54 5.34 -3.05
C THR A 593 -18.77 5.35 -4.36
N TRP A 594 -18.69 6.50 -5.05
CA TRP A 594 -17.86 6.66 -6.24
C TRP A 594 -16.37 6.42 -5.95
N ASN A 595 -15.84 7.05 -4.91
CA ASN A 595 -14.43 6.90 -4.51
C ASN A 595 -14.05 5.44 -4.19
N HIS A 596 -14.97 4.68 -3.58
CA HIS A 596 -14.70 3.31 -3.15
C HIS A 596 -15.00 2.26 -4.22
N THR A 597 -16.03 2.47 -5.05
CA THR A 597 -16.47 1.48 -6.04
C THR A 597 -15.92 1.74 -7.45
N GLY A 598 -15.62 3.00 -7.80
CA GLY A 598 -15.34 3.41 -9.17
C GLY A 598 -16.52 3.24 -10.14
N ASP A 599 -17.69 2.80 -9.67
CA ASP A 599 -18.86 2.51 -10.49
C ASP A 599 -19.85 3.68 -10.42
N LEU A 600 -19.87 4.47 -11.49
CA LEU A 600 -20.78 5.62 -11.62
C LEU A 600 -22.24 5.18 -11.60
N GLY A 601 -22.55 3.99 -12.13
CA GLY A 601 -23.89 3.43 -12.11
C GLY A 601 -24.34 3.04 -10.71
N THR A 602 -23.45 2.47 -9.88
CA THR A 602 -23.73 2.17 -8.48
C THR A 602 -23.81 3.46 -7.65
N ALA A 603 -22.90 4.42 -7.87
CA ALA A 603 -22.95 5.73 -7.22
C ALA A 603 -24.24 6.49 -7.55
N ILE A 604 -24.70 6.48 -8.82
CA ILE A 604 -25.97 7.09 -9.24
C ILE A 604 -27.17 6.38 -8.60
N LYS A 605 -27.17 5.03 -8.55
CA LYS A 605 -28.25 4.27 -7.89
C LYS A 605 -28.32 4.57 -6.40
N VAL A 606 -27.18 4.55 -5.72
CA VAL A 606 -27.07 4.85 -4.29
C VAL A 606 -27.46 6.31 -4.02
N MET A 607 -27.00 7.27 -4.83
CA MET A 607 -27.39 8.67 -4.75
C MET A 607 -28.90 8.87 -4.94
N SER A 608 -29.49 8.23 -5.96
CA SER A 608 -30.93 8.29 -6.21
C SER A 608 -31.72 7.77 -5.01
N VAL A 609 -31.29 6.64 -4.42
CA VAL A 609 -31.94 6.07 -3.24
C VAL A 609 -31.77 6.96 -2.00
N ALA A 610 -30.61 7.59 -1.85
CA ALA A 610 -30.35 8.53 -0.77
C ALA A 610 -31.25 9.77 -0.89
N GLN A 611 -31.40 10.32 -2.10
CA GLN A 611 -32.28 11.45 -2.38
C GLN A 611 -33.75 11.09 -2.15
N ASP A 612 -34.21 9.94 -2.65
CA ASP A 612 -35.60 9.49 -2.48
C ASP A 612 -35.94 9.26 -1.01
N ALA A 613 -35.04 8.62 -0.25
CA ALA A 613 -35.22 8.37 1.17
C ALA A 613 -35.27 9.69 1.98
N ALA A 614 -34.37 10.63 1.68
CA ALA A 614 -34.35 11.94 2.33
C ALA A 614 -35.63 12.74 2.06
N GLN A 615 -36.11 12.74 0.81
CA GLN A 615 -37.35 13.40 0.42
C GLN A 615 -38.58 12.77 1.08
N GLN A 616 -38.66 11.43 1.09
CA GLN A 616 -39.75 10.71 1.74
C GLN A 616 -39.81 11.06 3.23
N LYS A 617 -38.67 11.07 3.90
CA LYS A 617 -38.61 11.37 5.34
C LYS A 617 -38.99 12.82 5.64
N ALA A 618 -38.53 13.78 4.83
CA ALA A 618 -38.93 15.18 4.94
C ALA A 618 -40.46 15.35 4.81
N ALA A 619 -41.10 14.61 3.89
CA ALA A 619 -42.55 14.62 3.72
C ALA A 619 -43.29 14.01 4.93
N GLU A 620 -42.80 12.91 5.50
CA GLU A 620 -43.36 12.29 6.70
C GLU A 620 -43.30 13.24 7.91
N GLN A 621 -42.18 13.93 8.10
CA GLN A 621 -41.99 14.91 9.19
C GLN A 621 -42.91 16.15 9.01
N ALA A 622 -43.10 16.62 7.77
CA ALA A 622 -44.04 17.69 7.47
C ALA A 622 -45.50 17.28 7.76
N ALA A 623 -45.88 16.04 7.44
CA ALA A 623 -47.23 15.50 7.72
C ALA A 623 -47.48 15.30 9.23
N ALA A 624 -46.48 14.84 9.99
CA ALA A 624 -46.56 14.70 11.44
C ALA A 624 -46.78 16.04 12.15
N SER A 625 -46.20 17.11 11.61
CA SER A 625 -46.34 18.48 12.13
C SER A 625 -47.74 19.08 11.91
N GLN A 626 -48.53 18.55 10.96
CA GLN A 626 -49.91 18.98 10.69
C GLN A 626 -50.97 18.22 11.51
N ASN A 627 -50.61 17.13 12.20
CA ASN A 627 -51.54 16.25 12.92
C ASN A 627 -51.62 16.50 14.44
N VAL A 628 -50.97 17.55 14.95
CA VAL A 628 -51.09 17.97 16.36
C VAL A 628 -52.43 18.71 16.55
N THR A 629 -53.49 17.94 16.80
CA THR A 629 -54.76 18.47 17.31
C THR A 629 -54.61 18.78 18.80
N THR A 630 -54.56 20.06 19.15
CA THR A 630 -54.69 20.51 20.55
C THR A 630 -56.11 20.21 21.05
N PRO A 631 -56.31 19.68 22.27
CA PRO A 631 -57.63 19.54 22.85
C PRO A 631 -58.22 20.93 23.18
N ALA A 632 -59.51 21.08 22.89
CA ALA A 632 -60.24 22.33 22.97
C ALA A 632 -60.22 22.97 24.38
N PRO A 633 -59.97 24.29 24.50
CA PRO A 633 -60.50 25.08 25.60
C PRO A 633 -61.95 25.50 25.31
N GLU A 634 -62.79 25.48 26.35
CA GLU A 634 -64.18 25.97 26.35
C GLU A 634 -64.29 27.48 26.00
N PRO A 635 -65.48 27.94 25.54
CA PRO A 635 -65.59 29.12 24.69
C PRO A 635 -65.71 30.42 25.48
N VAL A 636 -64.96 31.45 25.08
CA VAL A 636 -65.27 32.85 25.41
C VAL A 636 -65.30 33.68 24.12
N ALA A 637 -66.30 34.56 24.07
CA ALA A 637 -66.91 35.16 22.89
C ALA A 637 -66.08 36.24 22.17
N MET A 638 -66.22 36.21 20.83
CA MET A 638 -66.38 37.32 19.86
C MET A 638 -65.71 38.68 20.14
N HIS A 639 -64.78 39.12 19.27
CA HIS A 639 -65.01 40.00 18.10
C HIS A 639 -63.67 40.41 17.42
N PRO A 640 -63.67 40.83 16.13
CA PRO A 640 -62.54 40.65 15.20
C PRO A 640 -61.71 41.90 14.86
N GLU A 641 -60.61 41.64 14.12
CA GLU A 641 -59.78 42.47 13.20
C GLU A 641 -58.40 43.02 13.68
N PRO A 642 -57.44 43.32 12.77
CA PRO A 642 -56.89 42.51 11.64
C PRO A 642 -55.32 42.60 11.52
N ALA A 643 -54.62 41.58 10.98
CA ALA A 643 -53.95 41.51 9.65
C ALA A 643 -52.45 41.07 9.83
N PRO A 644 -51.70 40.60 8.79
CA PRO A 644 -52.08 39.92 7.54
C PRO A 644 -51.34 38.57 7.32
N MET A 645 -51.90 37.73 6.44
CA MET A 645 -51.25 36.56 5.85
C MET A 645 -50.38 36.95 4.64
N ILE A 646 -49.26 36.25 4.45
CA ILE A 646 -48.62 36.05 3.14
C ILE A 646 -48.52 34.54 2.90
N SER A 647 -49.07 34.13 1.76
CA SER A 647 -49.20 32.77 1.24
C SER A 647 -47.91 32.25 0.60
N LEU A 648 -47.63 30.95 0.77
CA LEU A 648 -46.73 30.17 -0.07
C LEU A 648 -47.46 29.65 -1.32
N PRO A 649 -46.83 29.60 -2.51
CA PRO A 649 -47.34 28.85 -3.66
C PRO A 649 -46.92 27.39 -3.63
N THR A 650 -47.85 26.53 -4.03
CA THR A 650 -47.78 25.08 -4.20
C THR A 650 -47.15 24.63 -5.52
N ALA A 651 -46.56 23.43 -5.45
CA ALA A 651 -46.35 22.41 -6.49
C ALA A 651 -45.32 22.67 -7.61
N LEU A 652 -44.35 21.76 -7.73
CA LEU A 652 -43.57 21.50 -8.94
C LEU A 652 -43.89 20.07 -9.42
N ASP A 653 -44.29 19.96 -10.68
CA ASP A 653 -44.57 18.72 -11.41
C ASP A 653 -43.29 18.00 -11.87
N PRO A 654 -43.35 16.68 -12.16
CA PRO A 654 -42.19 15.87 -12.54
C PRO A 654 -41.83 15.99 -14.03
N VAL A 655 -40.53 16.09 -14.36
CA VAL A 655 -40.04 16.14 -15.75
C VAL A 655 -39.79 14.73 -16.30
N SER A 656 -40.27 14.50 -17.53
CA SER A 656 -40.20 13.26 -18.32
C SER A 656 -38.89 13.11 -19.10
N LEU A 657 -38.35 11.89 -19.14
CA LEU A 657 -37.09 11.42 -19.76
C LEU A 657 -37.11 11.29 -21.29
N SER A 658 -37.67 12.26 -22.02
CA SER A 658 -37.68 12.20 -23.48
C SER A 658 -37.65 13.59 -24.11
N GLU A 659 -36.45 14.12 -24.34
CA GLU A 659 -36.09 15.16 -25.36
C GLU A 659 -34.78 15.86 -24.95
N MET A 660 -33.61 15.23 -25.20
CA MET A 660 -32.35 15.97 -25.32
C MET A 660 -31.54 15.39 -26.47
N SER A 661 -31.87 15.81 -27.69
CA SER A 661 -30.99 15.77 -28.85
C SER A 661 -30.26 17.10 -28.99
N GLN A 662 -28.93 17.05 -29.14
CA GLN A 662 -28.04 18.07 -29.74
C GLN A 662 -28.56 19.51 -29.90
N ALA A 663 -28.07 20.45 -29.07
CA ALA A 663 -27.38 21.69 -29.47
C ALA A 663 -27.33 22.73 -28.31
N ASP A 664 -26.11 23.20 -28.03
CA ASP A 664 -25.68 24.50 -27.47
C ASP A 664 -26.41 25.12 -26.26
N VAL A 665 -25.82 24.94 -25.06
CA VAL A 665 -25.71 26.02 -24.05
C VAL A 665 -24.33 25.95 -23.42
N GLY A 666 -23.48 26.92 -23.75
CA GLY A 666 -22.14 27.10 -23.19
C GLY A 666 -22.17 27.61 -21.75
N TRP A 667 -21.23 27.12 -20.95
CA TRP A 667 -20.88 27.63 -19.63
C TRP A 667 -19.91 28.81 -19.75
N PRO A 668 -20.13 29.89 -18.98
CA PRO A 668 -19.00 30.49 -18.29
C PRO A 668 -19.28 30.89 -16.83
N ALA A 669 -18.19 30.85 -16.05
CA ALA A 669 -17.90 31.62 -14.84
C ALA A 669 -18.50 31.17 -13.49
N ALA A 670 -17.72 30.36 -12.77
CA ALA A 670 -17.64 30.38 -11.31
C ALA A 670 -16.19 30.10 -10.86
N GLU A 671 -15.23 30.87 -11.39
CA GLU A 671 -13.99 31.23 -10.71
C GLU A 671 -14.12 32.70 -10.33
N GLU A 672 -14.49 33.03 -9.09
CA GLU A 672 -14.23 34.33 -8.43
C GLU A 672 -14.84 34.35 -7.01
N ALA A 673 -14.27 33.57 -6.08
CA ALA A 673 -14.29 33.84 -4.63
C ALA A 673 -13.40 32.82 -3.89
N GLY A 674 -12.09 33.06 -3.91
CA GLY A 674 -11.12 32.21 -3.20
C GLY A 674 -9.66 32.61 -3.34
N VAL A 675 -9.33 33.52 -4.26
CA VAL A 675 -7.97 34.09 -4.43
C VAL A 675 -8.01 35.58 -4.08
N GLN A 676 -8.02 35.91 -2.79
CA GLN A 676 -7.61 37.23 -2.27
C GLN A 676 -7.01 37.11 -0.85
N LEU A 677 -6.00 36.24 -0.68
CA LEU A 677 -5.12 36.33 0.49
C LEU A 677 -3.73 35.73 0.26
N LEU A 678 -3.08 36.03 -0.88
CA LEU A 678 -1.63 35.78 -1.03
C LEU A 678 -0.94 36.61 -2.14
N ALA A 679 -1.43 37.84 -2.39
CA ALA A 679 -0.78 38.79 -3.28
C ALA A 679 -0.57 40.15 -2.59
N ALA A 680 0.39 40.19 -1.65
CA ALA A 680 0.89 41.46 -1.08
C ALA A 680 2.40 41.48 -0.78
N ASN A 681 3.16 40.46 -1.17
CA ASN A 681 4.63 40.51 -1.08
C ASN A 681 5.20 39.85 -2.32
N LEU A 682 5.56 40.66 -3.33
CA LEU A 682 6.64 40.47 -4.32
C LEU A 682 6.39 41.40 -5.52
N GLN A 683 6.61 42.70 -5.31
CA GLN A 683 6.98 43.62 -6.39
C GLN A 683 8.17 44.46 -5.94
N ALA A 684 9.37 44.00 -6.30
CA ALA A 684 10.53 44.82 -6.62
C ALA A 684 11.56 43.94 -7.36
N GLY A 685 11.59 44.02 -8.70
CA GLY A 685 12.75 43.56 -9.49
C GLY A 685 13.90 44.60 -9.43
N PRO A 686 14.90 44.57 -10.35
CA PRO A 686 15.12 43.64 -11.48
C PRO A 686 16.60 43.21 -11.69
N GLY A 687 16.89 42.35 -12.70
CA GLY A 687 18.17 42.39 -13.45
C GLY A 687 18.75 41.06 -13.97
N PRO A 688 18.93 40.87 -15.31
CA PRO A 688 19.39 39.61 -15.93
C PRO A 688 20.83 39.67 -16.51
N GLU A 689 21.50 38.52 -16.64
CA GLU A 689 22.65 38.16 -17.52
C GLU A 689 23.00 36.69 -17.20
N GLY A 690 23.40 35.75 -18.06
CA GLY A 690 23.79 35.67 -19.47
C GLY A 690 24.24 34.22 -19.74
N ALA A 691 24.28 33.80 -21.01
CA ALA A 691 24.59 32.44 -21.47
C ALA A 691 26.09 32.06 -21.42
N ASP A 692 26.34 30.77 -21.73
CA ASP A 692 27.61 30.10 -22.10
C ASP A 692 28.45 29.40 -21.00
N SER A 693 28.47 28.06 -21.00
CA SER A 693 29.59 27.25 -21.51
C SER A 693 29.54 25.77 -21.07
N VAL A 694 29.66 24.88 -22.04
CA VAL A 694 29.93 23.44 -21.87
C VAL A 694 31.43 23.22 -21.74
N ARG A 695 31.89 22.49 -20.70
CA ARG A 695 33.05 21.54 -20.66
C ARG A 695 33.42 21.09 -19.22
N PRO A 696 34.15 19.97 -19.05
CA PRO A 696 33.67 18.65 -18.62
C PRO A 696 33.84 18.39 -17.10
N THR A 697 32.96 17.57 -16.53
CA THR A 697 33.02 17.14 -15.13
C THR A 697 34.22 16.23 -14.87
N MET A 698 35.04 16.64 -13.90
CA MET A 698 36.06 15.82 -13.26
C MET A 698 35.35 15.02 -12.16
N TRP A 699 35.21 13.72 -12.39
CA TRP A 699 34.63 12.71 -11.51
C TRP A 699 35.21 12.76 -10.08
N ARG A 700 34.34 12.74 -9.05
CA ARG A 700 34.71 12.55 -7.64
C ARG A 700 33.92 11.35 -7.07
N PRO A 701 34.57 10.42 -6.32
CA PRO A 701 33.92 9.22 -5.79
C PRO A 701 32.89 9.43 -4.67
N GLU A 702 32.70 10.66 -4.18
CA GLU A 702 31.87 10.95 -3.00
C GLU A 702 30.40 11.27 -3.37
N ASP A 703 30.09 11.44 -4.66
CA ASP A 703 28.76 11.79 -5.16
C ASP A 703 27.97 10.55 -5.67
N ASP A 704 28.58 9.36 -5.73
CA ASP A 704 28.05 8.16 -6.41
C ASP A 704 26.99 7.36 -5.61
N LEU A 705 26.74 7.72 -4.35
CA LEU A 705 25.75 7.04 -3.49
C LEU A 705 24.48 7.87 -3.24
N ARG A 706 24.25 8.90 -4.06
CA ARG A 706 22.94 9.57 -4.15
C ARG A 706 22.10 9.11 -5.37
N PRO A 707 21.92 7.80 -5.68
CA PRO A 707 20.89 7.44 -6.65
C PRO A 707 19.53 7.76 -6.04
N THR A 708 18.93 8.84 -6.55
CA THR A 708 17.50 9.19 -6.56
C THR A 708 16.64 8.43 -5.55
N MET A 709 16.54 9.00 -4.36
CA MET A 709 15.47 8.67 -3.44
C MET A 709 14.20 9.30 -4.03
N TRP A 710 13.13 8.51 -4.20
CA TRP A 710 11.90 9.00 -4.84
C TRP A 710 11.08 9.78 -3.81
N ARG A 711 10.68 11.01 -4.14
CA ARG A 711 9.82 11.84 -3.28
C ARG A 711 8.48 12.12 -3.95
N PRO A 712 7.34 12.03 -3.23
CA PRO A 712 6.03 12.42 -3.73
C PRO A 712 5.92 13.88 -4.19
N GLU A 713 6.81 14.76 -3.74
CA GLU A 713 6.81 16.20 -4.07
C GLU A 713 7.50 16.54 -5.40
N ASP A 714 8.28 15.62 -5.97
CA ASP A 714 8.95 15.81 -7.27
C ASP A 714 7.98 15.69 -8.48
N SER A 715 6.70 15.40 -8.23
CA SER A 715 5.64 15.25 -9.23
C SER A 715 4.72 16.49 -9.40
N LEU A 716 5.04 17.63 -8.77
CA LEU A 716 4.20 18.84 -8.77
C LEU A 716 4.79 20.06 -9.51
N VAL A 717 5.73 19.87 -10.44
CA VAL A 717 6.32 20.98 -11.24
C VAL A 717 6.01 20.86 -12.73
#